data_AF-A0A537I087-F1
#
_entry.id   AF-A0A537I087-F1
#
_cell.length_a   1.000
_cell.length_b   1.000
_cell.length_c   1.000
_cell.angle_alpha   90.00
_cell.angle_beta   90.00
_cell.angle_gamma   90.00
#
_symmetry.space_group_name_H-M   'P 1'
#
loop_
_entity.id
_entity.type
_entity.pdbx_description
1 polymer ?
#
loop_
_entity_poly.entity_id
_entity_poly.type
_entity_poly.pdbx_seq_one_letter_code
_entity_poly.pdbx_strand_id
1 'polypeptide(L)'
;MTAKLKVRKWLVPCICFLIALLALLAPIWPGTSIDEQLGGLLLWVAMIQILHGFRCSLRTERKSTWYSGGFSLLIALFLINAKMLLDNALLIFIVIVFTVEAFRFLFKYFKESKTSKGRWQDLAAGAGSILLLLVLIVFKSNGLGWVLSLVIALRIFGIAISILSARMGVMGDVNVDVVYDMGLGENRRILALAESIENDEETKAPYDTKWIIVLLLMLFFIHLGRMGADRSFLGILSPLVATIGDAVIALVIAYVIIGSGRSVFKGVTAWADKKLWLWVERSPDEKRKWWSVTGVTETWLTRRLRNTIRFRKASYSLGTAIRTGLKIGLPWSALLAAVMPVLGMSWYFDTENWASGMWDHWAASRTNTWRMAITSASGEGTGANAFQLHPEGVTDTADFSFVVIGDPGEGDASQLILKDQILSVTNQPDVKFVVISSDVVYPSGALKDYEKKFWMPFKGVTKPVYAIPGNHDWYDALEGFTATFFEPEAAQTAMEARLKKDLHISSTNKNKIKSMIASTAKLRQEYNVPTGFQKAPYFQITTGNFVFITIETGVEREIDTLQATWLRNVLEASKGKFVMALSGHPFYAIGEYQGKMNPAFERLHQLLKSYKVPLVMAGDTHDLEYYIETPKNSNEHVMHHFVNGGGGAYLSIGAAMAKPETIVTKNYAFYPSKAPLVKKIEENTAWYKYPSWWWTKNLNGWPFSAEWLSAMFDYNVAPFFQSFMEIKVEQSKKRIMLIPYSNNGRLKWSDITSTAGARPVNASPNDLIEWIINF
;
A
#
# COMPACT_ATOMS: atom_id res chain seq x y z
N MET A 1 -29.41 -11.11 37.01
CA MET A 1 -28.25 -10.93 36.10
C MET A 1 -27.09 -11.78 36.64
N THR A 2 -26.73 -12.87 35.95
CA THR A 2 -25.73 -13.86 36.42
C THR A 2 -24.31 -13.28 36.48
N ALA A 3 -23.41 -13.86 37.29
CA ALA A 3 -22.03 -13.37 37.44
C ALA A 3 -21.27 -13.23 36.10
N LYS A 4 -21.53 -14.12 35.12
CA LYS A 4 -20.99 -14.05 33.75
C LYS A 4 -21.45 -12.80 32.97
N LEU A 5 -22.66 -12.30 33.21
CA LEU A 5 -23.19 -11.08 32.58
C LEU A 5 -22.57 -9.81 33.18
N LYS A 6 -22.22 -9.82 34.48
CA LYS A 6 -21.53 -8.68 35.12
C LYS A 6 -20.09 -8.52 34.60
N VAL A 7 -19.33 -9.62 34.46
CA VAL A 7 -17.95 -9.58 33.92
C VAL A 7 -17.91 -9.07 32.48
N ARG A 8 -18.86 -9.48 31.63
CA ARG A 8 -18.97 -9.00 30.23
C ARG A 8 -19.27 -7.51 30.11
N LYS A 9 -19.94 -6.89 31.09
CA LYS A 9 -20.28 -5.45 31.05
C LYS A 9 -19.06 -4.55 31.27
N TRP A 10 -18.07 -5.02 32.05
CA TRP A 10 -16.88 -4.24 32.41
C TRP A 10 -15.69 -4.45 31.47
N LEU A 11 -15.63 -5.58 30.75
CA LEU A 11 -14.50 -5.93 29.91
C LEU A 11 -14.12 -4.83 28.89
N VAL A 12 -15.10 -4.35 28.13
CA VAL A 12 -14.86 -3.35 27.07
C VAL A 12 -14.48 -1.97 27.65
N PRO A 13 -15.20 -1.42 28.65
CA PRO A 13 -14.75 -0.20 29.35
C PRO A 13 -13.35 -0.31 29.95
N CYS A 14 -12.98 -1.43 30.57
CA CYS A 14 -11.64 -1.64 31.12
C CYS A 14 -10.55 -1.61 30.04
N ILE A 15 -10.81 -2.20 28.87
CA ILE A 15 -9.90 -2.10 27.72
C ILE A 15 -9.74 -0.64 27.30
N CYS A 16 -10.83 0.11 27.15
CA CYS A 16 -10.76 1.53 26.79
C CYS A 16 -10.00 2.36 27.86
N PHE A 17 -10.19 2.08 29.15
CA PHE A 17 -9.42 2.75 30.22
C PHE A 17 -7.92 2.44 30.13
N LEU A 18 -7.55 1.20 29.82
CA LEU A 18 -6.14 0.83 29.59
C LEU A 18 -5.57 1.60 28.39
N ILE A 19 -6.31 1.69 27.29
CA ILE A 19 -5.90 2.44 26.10
C ILE A 19 -5.76 3.95 26.43
N ALA A 20 -6.64 4.52 27.27
CA ALA A 20 -6.51 5.91 27.71
C ALA A 20 -5.22 6.15 28.51
N LEU A 21 -4.84 5.20 29.38
CA LEU A 21 -3.57 5.27 30.11
C LEU A 21 -2.37 5.14 29.17
N LEU A 22 -2.44 4.25 28.17
CA LEU A 22 -1.42 4.14 27.13
C LEU A 22 -1.28 5.45 26.33
N ALA A 23 -2.38 6.11 25.99
CA ALA A 23 -2.36 7.39 25.29
C ALA A 23 -1.68 8.51 26.10
N LEU A 24 -1.84 8.54 27.44
CA LEU A 24 -1.10 9.48 28.30
C LEU A 24 0.40 9.24 28.29
N LEU A 25 0.83 8.00 28.09
CA LEU A 25 2.24 7.60 28.07
C LEU A 25 2.86 7.64 26.66
N ALA A 26 2.09 7.96 25.61
CA ALA A 26 2.63 8.04 24.25
C ALA A 26 3.90 8.92 24.11
N PRO A 27 4.05 10.06 24.81
CA PRO A 27 5.24 10.91 24.66
C PRO A 27 6.55 10.29 25.18
N ILE A 28 6.47 9.19 25.94
CA ILE A 28 7.63 8.46 26.47
C ILE A 28 7.89 7.15 25.71
N TRP A 29 7.12 6.83 24.66
CA TRP A 29 7.29 5.60 23.90
C TRP A 29 8.48 5.71 22.92
N PRO A 30 9.33 4.67 22.81
CA PRO A 30 10.41 4.64 21.84
C PRO A 30 9.87 4.39 20.41
N GLY A 31 10.35 5.16 19.43
CA GLY A 31 10.02 5.02 18.00
C GLY A 31 8.68 5.62 17.58
N THR A 32 8.45 5.78 16.26
CA THR A 32 7.27 6.41 15.60
C THR A 32 6.88 7.82 16.08
N SER A 33 6.04 8.53 15.34
CA SER A 33 5.57 9.86 15.77
C SER A 33 4.45 9.75 16.81
N ILE A 34 4.39 10.69 17.77
CA ILE A 34 3.38 10.72 18.83
C ILE A 34 1.96 10.77 18.22
N ASP A 35 1.79 11.49 17.11
CA ASP A 35 0.51 11.62 16.41
C ASP A 35 0.01 10.28 15.86
N GLU A 36 0.87 9.49 15.21
CA GLU A 36 0.55 8.17 14.69
C GLU A 36 0.11 7.21 15.80
N GLN A 37 0.84 7.21 16.93
CA GLN A 37 0.53 6.36 18.08
C GLN A 37 -0.83 6.70 18.68
N LEU A 38 -1.08 7.98 18.94
CA LEU A 38 -2.35 8.47 19.50
C LEU A 38 -3.52 8.23 18.53
N GLY A 39 -3.28 8.45 17.24
CA GLY A 39 -4.24 8.16 16.18
C GLY A 39 -4.60 6.68 16.14
N GLY A 40 -3.62 5.77 16.21
CA GLY A 40 -3.85 4.33 16.26
C GLY A 40 -4.65 3.88 17.49
N LEU A 41 -4.32 4.39 18.68
CA LEU A 41 -5.07 4.09 19.91
C LEU A 41 -6.52 4.58 19.83
N LEU A 42 -6.73 5.81 19.32
CA LEU A 42 -8.07 6.38 19.16
C LEU A 42 -8.88 5.65 18.09
N LEU A 43 -8.25 5.18 17.01
CA LEU A 43 -8.89 4.41 15.94
C LEU A 43 -9.60 3.18 16.50
N TRP A 44 -8.90 2.38 17.30
CA TRP A 44 -9.46 1.20 17.94
C TRP A 44 -10.63 1.53 18.86
N VAL A 45 -10.50 2.58 19.68
CA VAL A 45 -11.55 3.01 20.60
C VAL A 45 -12.76 3.55 19.83
N ALA A 46 -12.56 4.30 18.76
CA ALA A 46 -13.62 4.80 17.89
C ALA A 46 -14.39 3.65 17.24
N MET A 47 -13.69 2.63 16.74
CA MET A 47 -14.32 1.41 16.20
C MET A 47 -15.12 0.66 17.27
N ILE A 48 -14.56 0.48 18.47
CA ILE A 48 -15.27 -0.13 19.61
C ILE A 48 -16.53 0.66 19.94
N GLN A 49 -16.45 1.99 19.97
CA GLN A 49 -17.59 2.86 20.27
C GLN A 49 -18.68 2.74 19.21
N ILE A 50 -18.32 2.78 17.93
CA ILE A 50 -19.27 2.62 16.81
C ILE A 50 -19.96 1.25 16.91
N LEU A 51 -19.21 0.17 17.12
CA LEU A 51 -19.72 -1.20 17.31
C LEU A 51 -20.61 -1.31 18.54
N HIS A 52 -20.27 -0.61 19.63
CA HIS A 52 -21.09 -0.55 20.83
C HIS A 52 -22.40 0.20 20.57
N GLY A 53 -22.36 1.33 19.85
CA GLY A 53 -23.54 2.11 19.48
C GLY A 53 -24.58 1.32 18.72
N PHE A 54 -24.17 0.37 17.87
CA PHE A 54 -25.07 -0.58 17.22
C PHE A 54 -25.87 -1.40 18.24
N ARG A 55 -25.29 -1.77 19.37
CA ARG A 55 -25.93 -2.61 20.39
C ARG A 55 -26.84 -1.84 21.34
N CYS A 56 -26.87 -0.51 21.29
CA CYS A 56 -27.71 0.30 22.17
C CYS A 56 -29.20 0.20 21.76
N SER A 57 -30.08 -0.05 22.74
CA SER A 57 -31.52 -0.15 22.49
C SER A 57 -32.14 1.21 22.20
N LEU A 58 -31.81 2.21 23.01
CA LEU A 58 -32.35 3.56 22.90
C LEU A 58 -31.79 4.33 21.70
N ARG A 59 -32.69 4.92 20.91
CA ARG A 59 -32.36 5.70 19.70
C ARG A 59 -31.49 6.92 19.97
N THR A 60 -31.70 7.59 21.09
CA THR A 60 -30.94 8.78 21.50
C THR A 60 -29.50 8.42 21.87
N GLU A 61 -29.32 7.36 22.66
CA GLU A 61 -27.99 6.84 23.03
C GLU A 61 -27.23 6.40 21.78
N ARG A 62 -27.86 5.57 20.92
CA ARG A 62 -27.26 5.09 19.67
C ARG A 62 -26.76 6.21 18.76
N LYS A 63 -27.58 7.25 18.53
CA LYS A 63 -27.17 8.41 17.73
C LYS A 63 -25.97 9.13 18.35
N SER A 64 -25.99 9.34 19.66
CA SER A 64 -24.90 10.02 20.36
C SER A 64 -23.58 9.23 20.24
N THR A 65 -23.65 7.91 20.43
CA THR A 65 -22.49 7.02 20.32
C THR A 65 -21.93 6.97 18.91
N TRP A 66 -22.77 6.95 17.86
CA TRP A 66 -22.32 6.99 16.47
C TRP A 66 -21.68 8.32 16.08
N TYR A 67 -22.25 9.46 16.49
CA TYR A 67 -21.62 10.76 16.21
C TYR A 67 -20.28 10.89 16.93
N SER A 68 -20.24 10.56 18.22
CA SER A 68 -19.00 10.60 19.02
C SER A 68 -17.94 9.64 18.46
N GLY A 69 -18.32 8.43 18.08
CA GLY A 69 -17.43 7.45 17.45
C GLY A 69 -16.95 7.88 16.07
N GLY A 70 -17.83 8.46 15.24
CA GLY A 70 -17.47 9.00 13.92
C GLY A 70 -16.50 10.18 14.01
N PHE A 71 -16.70 11.12 14.95
CA PHE A 71 -15.74 12.20 15.17
C PHE A 71 -14.39 11.70 15.69
N SER A 72 -14.40 10.72 16.61
CA SER A 72 -13.16 10.10 17.10
C SER A 72 -12.43 9.34 15.99
N LEU A 73 -13.16 8.68 15.09
CA LEU A 73 -12.61 8.00 13.92
C LEU A 73 -11.96 9.01 12.96
N LEU A 74 -12.61 10.14 12.70
CA LEU A 74 -12.01 11.21 11.89
C LEU A 74 -10.72 11.71 12.55
N ILE A 75 -10.77 12.13 13.82
CA ILE A 75 -9.56 12.58 14.54
C ILE A 75 -8.44 11.53 14.45
N ALA A 76 -8.76 10.24 14.64
CA ALA A 76 -7.80 9.16 14.55
C ALA A 76 -7.14 9.06 13.18
N LEU A 77 -7.93 9.10 12.10
CA LEU A 77 -7.42 9.06 10.72
C LEU A 77 -6.54 10.27 10.41
N PHE A 78 -6.92 11.45 10.88
CA PHE A 78 -6.13 12.68 10.72
C PHE A 78 -4.80 12.62 11.47
N LEU A 79 -4.78 12.07 12.69
CA LEU A 79 -3.57 11.90 13.49
C LEU A 79 -2.61 10.86 12.89
N ILE A 80 -3.15 9.73 12.39
CA ILE A 80 -2.34 8.69 11.71
C ILE A 80 -1.66 9.27 10.46
N ASN A 81 -2.34 10.17 9.75
CA ASN A 81 -1.84 10.79 8.52
C ASN A 81 -1.27 12.20 8.76
N ALA A 82 -0.92 12.54 10.01
CA ALA A 82 -0.49 13.89 10.38
C ALA A 82 0.68 14.39 9.53
N LYS A 83 1.67 13.53 9.26
CA LYS A 83 2.84 13.84 8.42
C LYS A 83 2.51 14.12 6.95
N MET A 84 1.37 13.62 6.47
CA MET A 84 0.90 13.80 5.08
C MET A 84 0.06 15.08 4.93
N LEU A 85 -0.24 15.76 6.03
CA LEU A 85 -1.01 17.00 6.08
C LEU A 85 -0.08 18.16 6.45
N LEU A 86 -0.32 19.34 5.87
CA LEU A 86 0.35 20.55 6.34
C LEU A 86 0.00 20.79 7.82
N ASP A 87 0.99 21.06 8.69
CA ASP A 87 0.82 21.19 10.15
C ASP A 87 -0.37 22.07 10.57
N ASN A 88 -0.61 23.16 9.82
CA ASN A 88 -1.71 24.08 10.08
C ASN A 88 -3.09 23.48 9.77
N ALA A 89 -3.20 22.58 8.79
CA ALA A 89 -4.46 21.96 8.38
C ALA A 89 -4.97 20.95 9.41
N LEU A 90 -4.07 20.16 10.01
CA LEU A 90 -4.40 19.19 11.04
C LEU A 90 -4.99 19.85 12.28
N LEU A 91 -4.34 20.90 12.79
CA LEU A 91 -4.81 21.64 13.97
C LEU A 91 -6.16 22.31 13.71
N ILE A 92 -6.33 22.97 12.56
CA ILE A 92 -7.59 23.61 12.17
C ILE A 92 -8.71 22.57 12.12
N PHE A 93 -8.45 21.38 11.56
CA PHE A 93 -9.45 20.32 11.45
C PHE A 93 -9.87 19.78 12.83
N ILE A 94 -8.91 19.49 13.71
CA ILE A 94 -9.19 19.02 15.08
C ILE A 94 -10.03 20.06 15.84
N VAL A 95 -9.69 21.34 15.71
CA VAL A 95 -10.45 22.45 16.30
C VAL A 95 -11.89 22.51 15.76
N ILE A 96 -12.10 22.35 14.45
CA ILE A 96 -13.43 22.30 13.83
C ILE A 96 -14.25 21.13 14.42
N VAL A 97 -13.66 19.94 14.53
CA VAL A 97 -14.37 18.75 15.07
C VAL A 97 -14.81 18.98 16.52
N PHE A 98 -13.91 19.44 17.39
CA PHE A 98 -14.26 19.73 18.79
C PHE A 98 -15.27 20.87 18.93
N THR A 99 -15.22 21.88 18.05
CA THR A 99 -16.21 22.97 18.02
C THR A 99 -17.60 22.46 17.66
N VAL A 100 -17.72 21.67 16.60
CA VAL A 100 -18.99 21.07 16.17
C VAL A 100 -19.55 20.15 17.26
N GLU A 101 -18.69 19.41 17.94
CA GLU A 101 -19.09 18.50 19.01
C GLU A 101 -19.56 19.25 20.27
N ALA A 102 -18.84 20.28 20.70
CA ALA A 102 -19.24 21.14 21.81
C ALA A 102 -20.61 21.78 21.54
N PHE A 103 -20.80 22.33 20.34
CA PHE A 103 -22.07 22.92 19.93
C PHE A 103 -23.20 21.90 19.96
N ARG A 104 -22.98 20.67 19.48
CA ARG A 104 -23.97 19.59 19.49
C ARG A 104 -24.42 19.23 20.90
N PHE A 105 -23.49 19.06 21.84
CA PHE A 105 -23.81 18.72 23.22
C PHE A 105 -24.52 19.87 23.95
N LEU A 106 -24.06 21.11 23.77
CA LEU A 106 -24.71 22.30 24.35
C LEU A 106 -26.11 22.52 23.78
N PHE A 107 -26.29 22.39 22.47
CA PHE A 107 -27.60 22.48 21.83
C PHE A 107 -28.59 21.44 22.40
N LYS A 108 -28.12 20.21 22.65
CA LYS A 108 -28.91 19.16 23.29
C LYS A 108 -29.26 19.50 24.74
N TYR A 109 -28.30 20.00 25.53
CA TYR A 109 -28.54 20.48 26.89
C TYR A 109 -29.64 21.55 26.96
N PHE A 110 -29.62 22.51 26.03
CA PHE A 110 -30.64 23.58 26.00
C PHE A 110 -32.01 23.10 25.50
N LYS A 111 -32.06 22.03 24.71
CA LYS A 111 -33.30 21.45 24.17
C LYS A 111 -33.99 20.46 25.11
N GLU A 112 -33.26 19.81 26.02
CA GLU A 112 -33.82 18.82 26.94
C GLU A 112 -34.56 19.44 28.16
N SER A 113 -35.67 18.81 28.58
CA SER A 113 -36.41 19.18 29.80
C SER A 113 -35.50 19.26 31.03
N LYS A 114 -35.79 20.19 31.95
CA LYS A 114 -35.06 20.33 33.24
C LYS A 114 -35.08 19.05 34.10
N THR A 115 -35.99 18.10 33.82
CA THR A 115 -36.13 16.82 34.54
C THR A 115 -35.43 15.64 33.87
N SER A 116 -34.74 15.83 32.74
CA SER A 116 -34.01 14.76 32.04
C SER A 116 -32.76 14.31 32.82
N LYS A 117 -32.69 13.01 33.15
CA LYS A 117 -31.51 12.38 33.80
C LYS A 117 -30.20 12.51 32.99
N GLY A 118 -30.28 12.78 31.68
CA GLY A 118 -29.11 12.90 30.79
C GLY A 118 -28.54 14.32 30.64
N ARG A 119 -29.26 15.34 31.12
CA ARG A 119 -28.94 16.76 30.87
C ARG A 119 -27.56 17.17 31.39
N TRP A 120 -27.19 16.73 32.60
CA TRP A 120 -25.89 17.05 33.19
C TRP A 120 -24.72 16.33 32.50
N GLN A 121 -24.98 15.17 31.89
CA GLN A 121 -23.98 14.45 31.10
C GLN A 121 -23.67 15.18 29.80
N ASP A 122 -24.69 15.73 29.13
CA ASP A 122 -24.49 16.54 27.92
C ASP A 122 -23.75 17.86 28.23
N LEU A 123 -24.05 18.52 29.36
CA LEU A 123 -23.30 19.71 29.78
C LEU A 123 -21.83 19.40 30.07
N ALA A 124 -21.56 18.31 30.79
CA ALA A 124 -20.19 17.88 31.09
C ALA A 124 -19.42 17.53 29.81
N ALA A 125 -20.06 16.86 28.83
CA ALA A 125 -19.45 16.55 27.55
C ALA A 125 -19.17 17.80 26.69
N GLY A 126 -20.10 18.76 26.69
CA GLY A 126 -19.92 20.05 26.01
C GLY A 126 -18.81 20.90 26.64
N ALA A 127 -18.81 21.04 27.96
CA ALA A 127 -17.77 21.75 28.70
C ALA A 127 -16.39 21.08 28.56
N GLY A 128 -16.33 19.74 28.59
CA GLY A 128 -15.12 18.99 28.32
C GLY A 128 -14.57 19.25 26.91
N SER A 129 -15.42 19.27 25.89
CA SER A 129 -15.00 19.56 24.51
C SER A 129 -14.44 20.98 24.35
N ILE A 130 -15.02 21.97 25.05
CA ILE A 130 -14.53 23.36 25.08
C ILE A 130 -13.19 23.46 25.82
N LEU A 131 -13.05 22.78 26.97
CA LEU A 131 -11.81 22.75 27.73
C LEU A 131 -10.66 22.17 26.89
N LEU A 132 -10.91 21.07 26.17
CA LEU A 132 -9.94 20.46 25.26
C LEU A 132 -9.53 21.42 24.13
N LEU A 133 -10.49 22.17 23.58
CA LEU A 133 -10.23 23.19 22.55
C LEU A 133 -9.40 24.36 23.08
N LEU A 134 -9.66 24.83 24.29
CA LEU A 134 -8.88 25.89 24.94
C LEU A 134 -7.44 25.44 25.22
N VAL A 135 -7.24 24.21 25.70
CA VAL A 135 -5.91 23.64 25.94
C VAL A 135 -5.12 23.54 24.62
N LEU A 136 -5.76 23.12 23.52
CA LEU A 136 -5.11 23.05 22.21
C LEU A 136 -4.69 24.43 21.67
N ILE A 137 -5.48 25.48 21.92
CA ILE A 137 -5.19 26.84 21.45
C ILE A 137 -4.07 27.50 22.28
N VAL A 138 -4.07 27.30 23.59
CA VAL A 138 -3.13 27.97 24.53
C VAL A 138 -1.71 27.41 24.44
N PHE A 139 -1.54 26.11 24.24
CA PHE A 139 -0.24 25.43 24.31
C PHE A 139 0.41 25.17 22.94
N LYS A 140 0.13 26.01 21.94
CA LYS A 140 0.50 25.82 20.52
C LYS A 140 2.02 25.71 20.25
N SER A 141 2.90 26.20 21.14
CA SER A 141 4.33 26.38 20.81
C SER A 141 5.34 25.53 21.58
N ASN A 142 4.99 24.90 22.72
CA ASN A 142 5.88 24.02 23.47
C ASN A 142 5.08 22.91 24.19
N GLY A 143 5.33 21.63 23.84
CA GLY A 143 4.67 20.49 24.49
C GLY A 143 3.43 19.93 23.78
N LEU A 144 3.25 20.20 22.48
CA LEU A 144 2.12 19.73 21.66
C LEU A 144 1.83 18.23 21.85
N GLY A 145 2.87 17.38 21.91
CA GLY A 145 2.70 15.94 22.12
C GLY A 145 2.04 15.57 23.45
N TRP A 146 2.45 16.18 24.56
CA TRP A 146 1.84 15.96 25.88
C TRP A 146 0.40 16.47 25.94
N VAL A 147 0.14 17.61 25.31
CA VAL A 147 -1.20 18.19 25.19
C VAL A 147 -2.11 17.27 24.38
N LEU A 148 -1.64 16.79 23.24
CA LEU A 148 -2.38 15.87 22.38
C LEU A 148 -2.67 14.55 23.12
N SER A 149 -1.68 13.99 23.82
CA SER A 149 -1.84 12.79 24.65
C SER A 149 -2.91 12.96 25.72
N LEU A 150 -2.91 14.09 26.44
CA LEU A 150 -3.94 14.39 27.45
C LEU A 150 -5.34 14.51 26.81
N VAL A 151 -5.43 15.21 25.68
CA VAL A 151 -6.70 15.41 24.96
C VAL A 151 -7.28 14.09 24.48
N ILE A 152 -6.46 13.23 23.87
CA ILE A 152 -6.88 11.92 23.38
C ILE A 152 -7.21 10.97 24.53
N ALA A 153 -6.44 10.97 25.61
CA ALA A 153 -6.73 10.16 26.79
C ALA A 153 -8.08 10.52 27.44
N LEU A 154 -8.34 11.81 27.63
CA LEU A 154 -9.63 12.30 28.16
C LEU A 154 -10.79 11.94 27.25
N ARG A 155 -10.59 11.99 25.93
CA ARG A 155 -11.57 11.56 24.94
C ARG A 155 -11.89 10.07 25.10
N ILE A 156 -10.87 9.21 25.13
CA ILE A 156 -11.01 7.75 25.29
C ILE A 156 -11.70 7.42 26.62
N PHE A 157 -11.35 8.12 27.70
CA PHE A 157 -11.97 7.97 29.01
C PHE A 157 -13.48 8.31 28.97
N GLY A 158 -13.86 9.40 28.32
CA GLY A 158 -15.26 9.76 28.10
C GLY A 158 -16.03 8.71 27.32
N ILE A 159 -15.40 8.11 26.30
CA ILE A 159 -15.97 7.00 25.52
C ILE A 159 -16.21 5.76 26.41
N ALA A 160 -15.25 5.41 27.27
CA ALA A 160 -15.37 4.28 28.18
C ALA A 160 -16.55 4.43 29.17
N ILE A 161 -16.75 5.64 29.71
CA ILE A 161 -17.91 5.96 30.57
C ILE A 161 -19.22 5.86 29.79
N SER A 162 -19.25 6.36 28.56
CA SER A 162 -20.44 6.26 27.69
C SER A 162 -20.81 4.81 27.42
N ILE A 163 -19.84 3.94 27.17
CA ILE A 163 -20.05 2.49 26.95
C ILE A 163 -20.60 1.82 28.21
N LEU A 164 -20.09 2.18 29.39
CA LEU A 164 -20.50 1.59 30.66
C LEU A 164 -21.96 1.93 31.04
N SER A 165 -22.39 3.13 30.67
CA SER A 165 -23.70 3.71 31.05
C SER A 165 -24.83 3.40 30.06
N ALA A 166 -24.52 2.99 28.83
CA ALA A 166 -25.52 2.73 27.79
C ALA A 166 -26.39 1.48 28.06
N ARG A 167 -27.64 1.52 27.57
CA ARG A 167 -28.57 0.39 27.64
C ARG A 167 -28.44 -0.50 26.41
N MET A 168 -28.14 -1.78 26.65
CA MET A 168 -27.96 -2.78 25.60
C MET A 168 -29.31 -3.38 25.19
N GLY A 169 -29.47 -3.61 23.88
CA GLY A 169 -30.63 -4.31 23.32
C GLY A 169 -30.62 -5.81 23.58
N VAL A 170 -31.81 -6.39 23.57
CA VAL A 170 -32.05 -7.83 23.74
C VAL A 170 -32.66 -8.37 22.46
N MET A 171 -32.16 -9.52 21.97
CA MET A 171 -32.59 -10.09 20.69
C MET A 171 -34.09 -10.35 20.60
N GLY A 172 -34.74 -10.74 21.70
CA GLY A 172 -36.18 -11.01 21.73
C GLY A 172 -37.07 -9.77 21.68
N ASP A 173 -36.51 -8.56 21.84
CA ASP A 173 -37.27 -7.30 21.88
C ASP A 173 -37.13 -6.49 20.58
N VAL A 174 -36.50 -7.06 19.54
CA VAL A 174 -36.14 -6.31 18.32
C VAL A 174 -37.37 -5.78 17.58
N ASN A 175 -38.37 -6.61 17.36
CA ASN A 175 -39.65 -6.22 16.77
C ASN A 175 -40.30 -5.06 17.54
N VAL A 176 -40.38 -5.15 18.87
CA VAL A 176 -40.98 -4.14 19.75
C VAL A 176 -40.20 -2.83 19.70
N ASP A 177 -38.87 -2.90 19.86
CA ASP A 177 -37.97 -1.74 19.81
C ASP A 177 -38.10 -0.98 18.48
N VAL A 178 -38.20 -1.70 17.36
CA VAL A 178 -38.32 -1.10 16.03
C VAL A 178 -39.64 -0.38 15.85
N VAL A 179 -40.76 -0.98 16.27
CA VAL A 179 -42.10 -0.39 16.13
C VAL A 179 -42.26 0.81 17.08
N TYR A 180 -41.68 0.74 18.28
CA TYR A 180 -41.63 1.85 19.22
C TYR A 180 -40.80 3.04 18.67
N ASP A 181 -39.63 2.77 18.07
CA ASP A 181 -38.79 3.78 17.41
C ASP A 181 -39.48 4.51 16.25
N MET A 182 -40.51 3.90 15.65
CA MET A 182 -41.36 4.47 14.60
C MET A 182 -42.53 5.29 15.16
N GLY A 183 -42.75 5.27 16.48
CA GLY A 183 -43.88 5.94 17.13
C GLY A 183 -45.22 5.26 16.83
N LEU A 184 -45.20 3.93 16.65
CA LEU A 184 -46.34 3.07 16.35
C LEU A 184 -46.50 1.93 17.39
N GLY A 185 -45.87 2.05 18.56
CA GLY A 185 -45.83 1.01 19.60
C GLY A 185 -47.19 0.60 20.17
N GLU A 186 -48.24 1.41 19.98
CA GLU A 186 -49.60 1.10 20.43
C GLU A 186 -50.40 0.31 19.37
N ASN A 187 -49.85 0.15 18.17
CA ASN A 187 -50.53 -0.52 17.06
C ASN A 187 -50.30 -2.03 17.08
N ARG A 188 -51.32 -2.79 17.52
CA ARG A 188 -51.27 -4.25 17.63
C ARG A 188 -51.04 -4.96 16.29
N ARG A 189 -51.58 -4.45 15.19
CA ARG A 189 -51.45 -5.08 13.86
C ARG A 189 -50.03 -4.94 13.33
N ILE A 190 -49.41 -3.78 13.49
CA ILE A 190 -48.02 -3.55 13.07
C ILE A 190 -47.05 -4.33 13.97
N LEU A 191 -47.33 -4.47 15.27
CA LEU A 191 -46.57 -5.34 16.16
C LEU A 191 -46.64 -6.81 15.73
N ALA A 192 -47.84 -7.33 15.43
CA ALA A 192 -48.01 -8.70 14.93
C ALA A 192 -47.31 -8.91 13.57
N LEU A 193 -47.35 -7.90 12.68
CA LEU A 193 -46.61 -7.94 11.43
C LEU A 193 -45.09 -7.95 11.66
N ALA A 194 -44.58 -7.16 12.60
CA ALA A 194 -43.16 -7.13 12.94
C ALA A 194 -42.69 -8.47 13.53
N GLU A 195 -43.50 -9.11 14.38
CA GLU A 195 -43.25 -10.46 14.92
C GLU A 195 -43.27 -11.52 13.81
N SER A 196 -44.26 -11.49 12.92
CA SER A 196 -44.31 -12.39 11.76
C SER A 196 -43.08 -12.24 10.87
N ILE A 197 -42.65 -11.01 10.60
CA ILE A 197 -41.43 -10.74 9.85
C ILE A 197 -40.19 -11.28 10.58
N GLU A 198 -40.13 -11.17 11.89
CA GLU A 198 -39.01 -11.68 12.68
C GLU A 198 -38.91 -13.20 12.58
N ASN A 199 -40.02 -13.92 12.72
CA ASN A 199 -40.11 -15.38 12.55
C ASN A 199 -39.74 -15.81 11.12
N ASP A 200 -40.20 -15.07 10.10
CA ASP A 200 -39.82 -15.26 8.70
C ASP A 200 -38.30 -15.14 8.46
N GLU A 201 -37.63 -14.22 9.17
CA GLU A 201 -36.18 -14.04 9.03
C GLU A 201 -35.40 -15.14 9.75
N GLU A 202 -35.93 -15.68 10.84
CA GLU A 202 -35.33 -16.82 11.54
C GLU A 202 -35.44 -18.12 10.76
N THR A 203 -36.58 -18.36 10.11
CA THR A 203 -36.77 -19.51 9.22
C THR A 203 -35.87 -19.44 7.97
N LYS A 204 -35.60 -18.24 7.46
CA LYS A 204 -34.69 -18.03 6.30
C LYS A 204 -33.21 -18.09 6.65
N ALA A 205 -32.86 -17.87 7.92
CA ALA A 205 -31.47 -17.77 8.36
C ALA A 205 -30.57 -18.95 7.97
N PRO A 206 -30.99 -20.23 8.05
CA PRO A 206 -30.16 -21.35 7.61
C PRO A 206 -29.87 -21.35 6.10
N TYR A 207 -30.85 -20.93 5.29
CA TYR A 207 -30.68 -20.82 3.83
C TYR A 207 -29.72 -19.69 3.45
N ASP A 208 -29.82 -18.55 4.13
CA ASP A 208 -28.87 -17.44 3.97
C ASP A 208 -27.43 -17.89 4.27
N THR A 209 -27.24 -18.64 5.36
CA THR A 209 -25.92 -19.19 5.72
C THR A 209 -25.37 -20.10 4.62
N LYS A 210 -26.20 -20.98 4.03
CA LYS A 210 -25.79 -21.85 2.92
C LYS A 210 -25.35 -21.04 1.70
N TRP A 211 -26.11 -20.03 1.30
CA TRP A 211 -25.76 -19.18 0.16
C TRP A 211 -24.49 -18.35 0.39
N ILE A 212 -24.27 -17.84 1.61
CA ILE A 212 -23.02 -17.16 1.97
C ILE A 212 -21.84 -18.11 1.82
N ILE A 213 -21.93 -19.34 2.33
CA ILE A 213 -20.86 -20.34 2.18
C ILE A 213 -20.59 -20.64 0.71
N VAL A 214 -21.63 -20.83 -0.10
CA VAL A 214 -21.47 -21.08 -1.55
C VAL A 214 -20.77 -19.92 -2.25
N LEU A 215 -21.15 -18.67 -1.96
CA LEU A 215 -20.51 -17.49 -2.56
C LEU A 215 -19.04 -17.35 -2.13
N LEU A 216 -18.72 -17.58 -0.85
CA LEU A 216 -17.34 -17.55 -0.36
C LEU A 216 -16.50 -18.66 -0.99
N LEU A 217 -17.04 -19.87 -1.14
CA LEU A 217 -16.35 -20.96 -1.84
C LEU A 217 -16.12 -20.61 -3.32
N MET A 218 -17.11 -20.00 -3.98
CA MET A 218 -16.97 -19.57 -5.37
C MET A 218 -15.85 -18.52 -5.52
N LEU A 219 -15.83 -17.50 -4.66
CA LEU A 219 -14.76 -16.49 -4.64
C LEU A 219 -13.38 -17.12 -4.38
N PHE A 220 -13.30 -18.04 -3.42
CA PHE A 220 -12.08 -18.80 -3.16
C PHE A 220 -11.57 -19.55 -4.39
N PHE A 221 -12.44 -20.24 -5.12
CA PHE A 221 -12.03 -20.95 -6.34
C PHE A 221 -11.66 -19.99 -7.49
N ILE A 222 -12.28 -18.82 -7.58
CA ILE A 222 -11.90 -17.78 -8.55
C ILE A 222 -10.48 -17.28 -8.24
N HIS A 223 -10.18 -16.93 -6.98
CA HIS A 223 -8.83 -16.54 -6.57
C HIS A 223 -7.82 -17.67 -6.76
N LEU A 224 -8.18 -18.90 -6.42
CA LEU A 224 -7.31 -20.07 -6.62
C LEU A 224 -6.94 -20.25 -8.10
N GLY A 225 -7.89 -20.01 -9.01
CA GLY A 225 -7.65 -20.05 -10.45
C GLY A 225 -6.75 -18.90 -10.95
N ARG A 226 -6.91 -17.70 -10.40
CA ARG A 226 -6.13 -16.51 -10.79
C ARG A 226 -4.71 -16.50 -10.22
N MET A 227 -4.55 -16.79 -8.93
CA MET A 227 -3.27 -16.77 -8.24
C MET A 227 -2.43 -18.02 -8.57
N GLY A 228 -3.11 -19.12 -8.92
CA GLY A 228 -2.53 -20.41 -9.25
C GLY A 228 -2.50 -21.35 -8.04
N ALA A 229 -2.90 -22.60 -8.26
CA ALA A 229 -2.86 -23.66 -7.26
C ALA A 229 -1.47 -24.33 -7.23
N ASP A 230 -0.47 -23.62 -6.72
CA ASP A 230 0.73 -24.30 -6.28
C ASP A 230 0.33 -25.10 -5.03
N ARG A 231 0.55 -26.43 -5.01
CA ARG A 231 0.04 -27.32 -3.94
C ARG A 231 0.77 -27.13 -2.60
N SER A 232 1.29 -25.93 -2.35
CA SER A 232 1.89 -25.50 -1.09
C SER A 232 0.82 -25.09 -0.08
N PHE A 233 1.21 -24.98 1.18
CA PHE A 233 0.38 -24.35 2.21
C PHE A 233 0.05 -22.89 1.84
N LEU A 234 0.98 -22.17 1.19
CA LEU A 234 0.83 -20.76 0.81
C LEU A 234 -0.05 -20.53 -0.41
N GLY A 235 -0.01 -21.43 -1.40
CA GLY A 235 -0.85 -21.38 -2.60
C GLY A 235 -2.33 -21.61 -2.30
N ILE A 236 -2.63 -22.22 -1.16
CA ILE A 236 -3.99 -22.34 -0.62
C ILE A 236 -4.30 -21.20 0.36
N LEU A 237 -3.31 -20.72 1.13
CA LEU A 237 -3.49 -19.63 2.08
C LEU A 237 -3.77 -18.29 1.37
N SER A 238 -3.11 -17.99 0.25
CA SER A 238 -3.29 -16.71 -0.46
C SER A 238 -4.72 -16.52 -0.96
N PRO A 239 -5.33 -17.48 -1.69
CA PRO A 239 -6.73 -17.38 -2.08
C PRO A 239 -7.68 -17.33 -0.88
N LEU A 240 -7.33 -17.99 0.23
CA LEU A 240 -8.12 -17.93 1.46
C LEU A 240 -8.08 -16.52 2.07
N VAL A 241 -6.91 -15.90 2.16
CA VAL A 241 -6.74 -14.52 2.65
C VAL A 241 -7.49 -13.54 1.76
N ALA A 242 -7.39 -13.67 0.43
CA ALA A 242 -8.15 -12.85 -0.52
C ALA A 242 -9.67 -12.98 -0.29
N THR A 243 -10.16 -14.22 -0.13
CA THR A 243 -11.59 -14.49 0.16
C THR A 243 -12.03 -13.91 1.50
N ILE A 244 -11.17 -13.93 2.53
CA ILE A 244 -11.42 -13.26 3.81
C ILE A 244 -11.48 -11.74 3.59
N GLY A 245 -10.60 -11.19 2.74
CA GLY A 245 -10.64 -9.80 2.30
C GLY A 245 -12.00 -9.44 1.69
N ASP A 246 -12.53 -10.26 0.78
CA ASP A 246 -13.85 -10.05 0.17
C ASP A 246 -14.96 -10.06 1.22
N ALA A 247 -14.88 -10.96 2.20
CA ALA A 247 -15.82 -10.99 3.31
C ALA A 247 -15.76 -9.70 4.15
N VAL A 248 -14.57 -9.16 4.39
CA VAL A 248 -14.38 -7.88 5.10
C VAL A 248 -14.93 -6.71 4.29
N ILE A 249 -14.61 -6.62 2.99
CA ILE A 249 -15.13 -5.59 2.09
C ILE A 249 -16.66 -5.67 2.02
N ALA A 250 -17.24 -6.87 1.94
CA ALA A 250 -18.68 -7.07 2.00
C ALA A 250 -19.30 -6.48 3.27
N LEU A 251 -18.68 -6.69 4.43
CA LEU A 251 -19.15 -6.09 5.69
C LEU A 251 -19.06 -4.55 5.66
N VAL A 252 -17.98 -4.00 5.09
CA VAL A 252 -17.81 -2.55 4.92
C VAL A 252 -18.91 -1.99 4.01
N ILE A 253 -19.15 -2.58 2.83
CA ILE A 253 -20.22 -2.15 1.92
C ILE A 253 -21.58 -2.22 2.62
N ALA A 254 -21.88 -3.34 3.31
CA ALA A 254 -23.17 -3.55 3.94
C ALA A 254 -23.47 -2.53 5.04
N TYR A 255 -22.50 -2.21 5.90
CA TYR A 255 -22.72 -1.37 7.08
C TYR A 255 -22.31 0.08 6.88
N VAL A 256 -21.16 0.34 6.26
CA VAL A 256 -20.62 1.69 6.06
C VAL A 256 -21.30 2.39 4.89
N ILE A 257 -21.49 1.71 3.76
CA ILE A 257 -22.07 2.33 2.56
C ILE A 257 -23.60 2.20 2.59
N ILE A 258 -24.11 0.97 2.51
CA ILE A 258 -25.55 0.69 2.41
C ILE A 258 -26.25 1.06 3.73
N GLY A 259 -25.70 0.62 4.86
CA GLY A 259 -26.26 0.90 6.18
C GLY A 259 -26.40 2.40 6.48
N SER A 260 -25.35 3.18 6.19
CA SER A 260 -25.37 4.64 6.38
C SER A 260 -26.33 5.33 5.41
N GLY A 261 -26.28 5.01 4.11
CA GLY A 261 -27.19 5.58 3.12
C GLY A 261 -28.65 5.34 3.47
N ARG A 262 -28.97 4.12 3.94
CA ARG A 262 -30.31 3.77 4.43
C ARG A 262 -30.69 4.53 5.70
N SER A 263 -29.76 4.74 6.61
CA SER A 263 -29.99 5.50 7.84
C SER A 263 -30.31 6.96 7.55
N VAL A 264 -29.60 7.57 6.60
CA VAL A 264 -29.87 8.94 6.10
C VAL A 264 -31.23 8.98 5.45
N PHE A 265 -31.51 8.09 4.49
CA PHE A 265 -32.79 8.03 3.79
C PHE A 265 -33.96 7.83 4.77
N LYS A 266 -33.84 6.93 5.75
CA LYS A 266 -34.83 6.75 6.81
C LYS A 266 -35.00 8.03 7.63
N GLY A 267 -33.92 8.75 7.93
CA GLY A 267 -33.97 10.04 8.62
C GLY A 267 -34.84 11.05 7.89
N VAL A 268 -34.71 11.15 6.57
CA VAL A 268 -35.46 12.07 5.71
C VAL A 268 -36.92 11.65 5.53
N THR A 269 -37.20 10.35 5.40
CA THR A 269 -38.58 9.88 5.12
C THR A 269 -39.37 9.44 6.36
N ALA A 270 -38.79 9.44 7.57
CA ALA A 270 -39.45 8.90 8.77
C ALA A 270 -40.82 9.53 9.08
N TRP A 271 -40.99 10.82 8.80
CA TRP A 271 -42.26 11.52 9.01
C TRP A 271 -43.35 11.01 8.05
N ALA A 272 -42.97 10.68 6.81
CA ALA A 272 -43.88 10.15 5.79
C ALA A 272 -44.22 8.70 6.09
N ASP A 273 -43.23 7.88 6.49
CA ASP A 273 -43.42 6.47 6.85
C ASP A 273 -44.53 6.30 7.92
N LYS A 274 -44.52 7.13 8.98
CA LYS A 274 -45.56 7.09 10.03
C LYS A 274 -46.95 7.45 9.48
N LYS A 275 -47.04 8.52 8.68
CA LYS A 275 -48.32 8.94 8.07
C LYS A 275 -48.87 7.88 7.12
N LEU A 276 -48.01 7.25 6.33
CA LEU A 276 -48.39 6.22 5.37
C LEU A 276 -48.86 4.95 6.09
N TRP A 277 -48.19 4.51 7.18
CA TRP A 277 -48.67 3.40 8.00
C TRP A 277 -50.07 3.65 8.57
N LEU A 278 -50.32 4.84 9.13
CA LEU A 278 -51.63 5.21 9.66
C LEU A 278 -52.69 5.33 8.56
N TRP A 279 -52.32 5.78 7.36
CA TRP A 279 -53.23 5.86 6.21
C TRP A 279 -53.62 4.48 5.67
N VAL A 280 -52.64 3.57 5.54
CA VAL A 280 -52.90 2.17 5.16
C VAL A 280 -53.83 1.51 6.16
N GLU A 281 -53.60 1.72 7.46
CA GLU A 281 -54.44 1.17 8.53
C GLU A 281 -55.89 1.69 8.49
N ARG A 282 -56.09 2.97 8.19
CA ARG A 282 -57.43 3.56 8.05
C ARG A 282 -58.16 3.14 6.78
N SER A 283 -57.46 2.56 5.80
CA SER A 283 -58.06 2.15 4.53
C SER A 283 -58.84 0.83 4.70
N PRO A 284 -60.07 0.68 4.18
CA PRO A 284 -60.83 -0.57 4.23
C PRO A 284 -60.09 -1.74 3.58
N ASP A 285 -60.28 -2.96 4.09
CA ASP A 285 -59.60 -4.17 3.61
C ASP A 285 -59.81 -4.43 2.11
N GLU A 286 -61.01 -4.12 1.58
CA GLU A 286 -61.34 -4.23 0.15
C GLU A 286 -60.47 -3.35 -0.75
N LYS A 287 -59.96 -2.24 -0.21
CA LYS A 287 -59.06 -1.34 -0.92
C LYS A 287 -57.60 -1.80 -0.81
N ARG A 288 -57.21 -2.74 0.06
CA ARG A 288 -55.82 -3.19 0.26
C ARG A 288 -55.41 -4.39 -0.62
N LYS A 289 -55.96 -4.51 -1.83
CA LYS A 289 -55.53 -5.52 -2.80
C LYS A 289 -54.08 -5.27 -3.23
N TRP A 290 -53.32 -6.31 -3.61
CA TRP A 290 -51.88 -6.17 -3.87
C TRP A 290 -51.52 -5.18 -5.00
N TRP A 291 -52.43 -4.95 -5.94
CA TRP A 291 -52.29 -4.00 -7.05
C TRP A 291 -52.81 -2.58 -6.76
N SER A 292 -53.47 -2.34 -5.62
CA SER A 292 -53.98 -1.01 -5.29
C SER A 292 -52.87 -0.11 -4.75
N VAL A 293 -53.08 1.22 -4.79
CA VAL A 293 -52.12 2.19 -4.24
C VAL A 293 -51.84 1.92 -2.76
N THR A 294 -52.86 1.57 -1.98
CA THR A 294 -52.73 1.19 -0.56
C THR A 294 -51.97 -0.13 -0.39
N GLY A 295 -52.24 -1.15 -1.21
CA GLY A 295 -51.53 -2.44 -1.15
C GLY A 295 -50.06 -2.37 -1.59
N VAL A 296 -49.76 -1.58 -2.62
CA VAL A 296 -48.38 -1.28 -3.04
C VAL A 296 -47.64 -0.50 -1.94
N THR A 297 -48.32 0.47 -1.32
CA THR A 297 -47.77 1.23 -0.18
C THR A 297 -47.52 0.31 1.03
N GLU A 298 -48.46 -0.55 1.38
CA GLU A 298 -48.32 -1.53 2.47
C GLU A 298 -47.16 -2.50 2.20
N THR A 299 -47.02 -2.99 0.97
CA THR A 299 -45.91 -3.86 0.56
C THR A 299 -44.56 -3.16 0.68
N TRP A 300 -44.49 -1.90 0.22
CA TRP A 300 -43.28 -1.08 0.32
C TRP A 300 -42.90 -0.80 1.78
N LEU A 301 -43.87 -0.39 2.60
CA LEU A 301 -43.68 -0.15 4.04
C LEU A 301 -43.27 -1.43 4.78
N THR A 302 -43.88 -2.57 4.45
CA THR A 302 -43.52 -3.89 4.99
C THR A 302 -42.07 -4.26 4.65
N ARG A 303 -41.63 -4.01 3.41
CA ARG A 303 -40.22 -4.23 3.01
C ARG A 303 -39.27 -3.32 3.76
N ARG A 304 -39.66 -2.08 4.06
CA ARG A 304 -38.87 -1.15 4.89
C ARG A 304 -38.80 -1.58 6.36
N LEU A 305 -39.92 -2.05 6.92
CA LEU A 305 -40.01 -2.59 8.27
C LEU A 305 -39.11 -3.82 8.41
N ARG A 306 -39.21 -4.79 7.49
CA ARG A 306 -38.33 -5.97 7.44
C ARG A 306 -36.85 -5.62 7.40
N ASN A 307 -36.46 -4.66 6.57
CA ASN A 307 -35.07 -4.23 6.55
C ASN A 307 -34.65 -3.55 7.86
N THR A 308 -35.52 -2.75 8.48
CA THR A 308 -35.23 -2.13 9.79
C THR A 308 -35.02 -3.20 10.87
N ILE A 309 -35.86 -4.22 10.90
CA ILE A 309 -35.75 -5.37 11.80
C ILE A 309 -34.42 -6.10 11.56
N ARG A 310 -34.07 -6.43 10.30
CA ARG A 310 -32.78 -7.07 9.97
C ARG A 310 -31.56 -6.32 10.51
N PHE A 311 -31.48 -5.01 10.22
CA PHE A 311 -30.37 -4.19 10.69
C PHE A 311 -30.38 -4.06 12.22
N ARG A 312 -31.55 -4.09 12.86
CA ARG A 312 -31.64 -4.09 14.32
C ARG A 312 -31.20 -5.42 14.94
N LYS A 313 -31.60 -6.57 14.38
CA LYS A 313 -31.12 -7.89 14.81
C LYS A 313 -29.60 -7.99 14.66
N ALA A 314 -29.06 -7.52 13.53
CA ALA A 314 -27.63 -7.41 13.30
C ALA A 314 -26.94 -6.54 14.38
N SER A 315 -27.58 -5.46 14.80
CA SER A 315 -27.01 -4.55 15.78
C SER A 315 -26.98 -5.14 17.20
N TYR A 316 -27.88 -6.08 17.54
CA TYR A 316 -27.93 -6.74 18.86
C TYR A 316 -27.12 -8.04 18.96
N SER A 317 -26.75 -8.68 17.84
CA SER A 317 -26.01 -9.94 17.82
C SER A 317 -24.90 -9.95 16.78
N LEU A 318 -23.65 -10.19 17.21
CA LEU A 318 -22.49 -10.23 16.32
C LEU A 318 -22.62 -11.32 15.24
N GLY A 319 -23.12 -12.51 15.58
CA GLY A 319 -23.32 -13.58 14.60
C GLY A 319 -24.37 -13.19 13.55
N THR A 320 -25.44 -12.50 13.97
CA THR A 320 -26.45 -11.97 13.04
C THR A 320 -25.88 -10.81 12.22
N ALA A 321 -24.99 -10.00 12.79
CA ALA A 321 -24.29 -8.93 12.10
C ALA A 321 -23.42 -9.47 10.96
N ILE A 322 -22.60 -10.48 11.25
CA ILE A 322 -21.73 -11.09 10.22
C ILE A 322 -22.60 -11.68 9.11
N ARG A 323 -23.60 -12.51 9.45
CA ARG A 323 -24.49 -13.13 8.46
C ARG A 323 -25.24 -12.10 7.60
N THR A 324 -25.88 -11.12 8.23
CA THR A 324 -26.66 -10.08 7.51
C THR A 324 -25.75 -9.21 6.66
N GLY A 325 -24.57 -8.87 7.18
CA GLY A 325 -23.58 -8.08 6.47
C GLY A 325 -23.08 -8.79 5.24
N LEU A 326 -22.66 -10.06 5.36
CA LEU A 326 -22.22 -10.86 4.22
C LEU A 326 -23.33 -11.09 3.20
N LYS A 327 -24.56 -11.38 3.65
CA LYS A 327 -25.74 -11.53 2.75
C LYS A 327 -25.97 -10.27 1.89
N ILE A 328 -25.85 -9.10 2.49
CA ILE A 328 -26.07 -7.83 1.80
C ILE A 328 -24.85 -7.48 0.94
N GLY A 329 -23.65 -7.66 1.49
CA GLY A 329 -22.41 -7.12 0.95
C GLY A 329 -21.73 -7.96 -0.11
N LEU A 330 -21.77 -9.30 -0.01
CA LEU A 330 -21.03 -10.19 -0.92
C LEU A 330 -21.37 -9.95 -2.42
N PRO A 331 -22.65 -9.78 -2.82
CA PRO A 331 -22.96 -9.45 -4.21
C PRO A 331 -22.33 -8.14 -4.68
N TRP A 332 -22.26 -7.13 -3.82
CA TRP A 332 -21.62 -5.85 -4.14
C TRP A 332 -20.09 -5.95 -4.12
N SER A 333 -19.52 -6.75 -3.22
CA SER A 333 -18.08 -7.00 -3.19
C SER A 333 -17.63 -7.64 -4.50
N ALA A 334 -18.36 -8.66 -4.97
CA ALA A 334 -18.10 -9.31 -6.25
C ALA A 334 -18.26 -8.33 -7.43
N LEU A 335 -19.28 -7.48 -7.42
CA LEU A 335 -19.47 -6.45 -8.45
C LEU A 335 -18.34 -5.42 -8.45
N LEU A 336 -17.93 -4.93 -7.29
CA LEU A 336 -16.82 -3.98 -7.18
C LEU A 336 -15.51 -4.61 -7.67
N ALA A 337 -15.19 -5.83 -7.23
CA ALA A 337 -14.01 -6.56 -7.70
C ALA A 337 -13.99 -6.70 -9.24
N ALA A 338 -15.15 -6.92 -9.88
CA ALA A 338 -15.27 -7.00 -11.33
C ALA A 338 -15.12 -5.65 -12.05
N VAL A 339 -15.51 -4.54 -11.40
CA VAL A 339 -15.55 -3.20 -12.02
C VAL A 339 -14.29 -2.37 -11.74
N MET A 340 -13.62 -2.56 -10.60
CA MET A 340 -12.43 -1.76 -10.21
C MET A 340 -11.28 -1.80 -11.24
N PRO A 341 -10.96 -2.95 -11.88
CA PRO A 341 -9.98 -2.96 -12.96
C PRO A 341 -10.41 -2.08 -14.15
N VAL A 342 -11.70 -2.07 -14.49
CA VAL A 342 -12.26 -1.22 -15.56
C VAL A 342 -12.16 0.27 -15.21
N LEU A 343 -12.21 0.62 -13.92
CA LEU A 343 -12.09 2.00 -13.43
C LEU A 343 -10.63 2.46 -13.27
N GLY A 344 -9.65 1.63 -13.60
CA GLY A 344 -8.22 1.92 -13.44
C GLY A 344 -7.83 2.10 -11.97
N MET A 345 -8.37 1.26 -11.08
CA MET A 345 -8.02 1.18 -9.66
C MET A 345 -7.68 -0.27 -9.30
N SER A 346 -6.81 -0.90 -10.10
CA SER A 346 -6.50 -2.33 -9.99
C SER A 346 -5.68 -2.69 -8.76
N TRP A 347 -4.82 -1.79 -8.26
CA TRP A 347 -3.86 -2.17 -7.22
C TRP A 347 -4.39 -2.08 -5.78
N TYR A 348 -5.20 -1.08 -5.42
CA TYR A 348 -5.58 -0.90 -4.01
C TYR A 348 -6.83 -1.66 -3.54
N PHE A 349 -7.69 -2.07 -4.47
CA PHE A 349 -8.95 -2.75 -4.14
C PHE A 349 -8.95 -4.24 -4.50
N ASP A 350 -7.81 -4.78 -4.94
CA ASP A 350 -7.63 -6.21 -5.15
C ASP A 350 -7.29 -6.89 -3.83
N THR A 351 -8.17 -7.76 -3.35
CA THR A 351 -7.94 -8.54 -2.12
C THR A 351 -6.80 -9.54 -2.28
N GLU A 352 -6.39 -9.84 -3.51
CA GLU A 352 -5.17 -10.59 -3.82
C GLU A 352 -3.91 -9.85 -3.32
N ASN A 353 -3.93 -8.52 -3.27
CA ASN A 353 -2.81 -7.72 -2.75
C ASN A 353 -2.73 -7.69 -1.22
N TRP A 354 -3.78 -8.08 -0.52
CA TRP A 354 -3.70 -8.27 0.94
C TRP A 354 -2.93 -9.54 1.27
N ALA A 355 -3.10 -10.57 0.43
CA ALA A 355 -2.28 -11.77 0.52
C ALA A 355 -0.83 -11.46 0.14
N SER A 356 -0.57 -10.66 -0.91
CA SER A 356 0.79 -10.22 -1.24
C SER A 356 1.42 -9.46 -0.09
N GLY A 357 0.74 -8.50 0.55
CA GLY A 357 1.29 -7.78 1.71
C GLY A 357 1.70 -8.67 2.90
N MET A 358 0.99 -9.79 3.12
CA MET A 358 1.43 -10.79 4.10
C MET A 358 2.69 -11.53 3.66
N TRP A 359 2.81 -11.84 2.37
CA TRP A 359 4.00 -12.45 1.78
C TRP A 359 5.18 -11.52 1.79
N ASP A 360 4.98 -10.24 1.51
CA ASP A 360 6.02 -9.21 1.50
C ASP A 360 6.69 -9.15 2.88
N HIS A 361 5.89 -9.06 3.95
CA HIS A 361 6.38 -9.09 5.33
C HIS A 361 7.11 -10.39 5.69
N TRP A 362 6.63 -11.52 5.18
CA TRP A 362 7.27 -12.79 5.49
C TRP A 362 8.59 -12.97 4.73
N ALA A 363 8.61 -12.72 3.43
CA ALA A 363 9.80 -12.73 2.59
C ALA A 363 10.85 -11.77 3.16
N ALA A 364 10.45 -10.54 3.52
CA ALA A 364 11.28 -9.57 4.21
C ALA A 364 12.00 -10.15 5.44
N SER A 365 11.28 -10.86 6.31
CA SER A 365 11.88 -11.47 7.50
C SER A 365 12.90 -12.58 7.20
N ARG A 366 12.89 -13.13 5.98
CA ARG A 366 13.70 -14.30 5.58
C ARG A 366 14.80 -13.97 4.57
N THR A 367 14.69 -12.89 3.80
CA THR A 367 15.62 -12.53 2.71
C THR A 367 17.08 -12.64 3.14
N ASN A 368 17.48 -12.05 4.27
CA ASN A 368 18.86 -12.14 4.78
C ASN A 368 19.30 -13.58 5.05
N THR A 369 18.42 -14.40 5.64
CA THR A 369 18.71 -15.81 5.94
C THR A 369 18.90 -16.62 4.67
N TRP A 370 18.05 -16.39 3.66
CA TRP A 370 18.13 -17.07 2.38
C TRP A 370 19.36 -16.66 1.58
N ARG A 371 19.62 -15.35 1.48
CA ARG A 371 20.80 -14.82 0.81
C ARG A 371 22.10 -15.32 1.41
N MET A 372 22.21 -15.39 2.74
CA MET A 372 23.37 -15.98 3.40
C MET A 372 23.53 -17.46 3.07
N ALA A 373 22.44 -18.22 3.01
CA ALA A 373 22.47 -19.64 2.65
C ALA A 373 22.94 -19.85 1.20
N ILE A 374 22.41 -19.03 0.27
CA ILE A 374 22.82 -19.01 -1.14
C ILE A 374 24.30 -18.67 -1.26
N THR A 375 24.73 -17.56 -0.64
CA THR A 375 26.13 -17.11 -0.66
C THR A 375 27.07 -18.18 -0.11
N SER A 376 26.75 -18.75 1.06
CA SER A 376 27.59 -19.76 1.71
C SER A 376 27.75 -21.02 0.85
N ALA A 377 26.72 -21.36 0.07
CA ALA A 377 26.70 -22.56 -0.75
C ALA A 377 27.39 -22.38 -2.12
N SER A 378 27.68 -21.14 -2.53
CA SER A 378 28.36 -20.84 -3.80
C SER A 378 29.80 -21.34 -3.89
N GLY A 379 30.47 -21.52 -2.75
CA GLY A 379 31.87 -21.94 -2.67
C GLY A 379 32.92 -20.82 -2.83
N GLU A 380 32.54 -19.59 -3.18
CA GLU A 380 33.51 -18.49 -3.43
C GLU A 380 33.92 -17.69 -2.18
N GLY A 381 33.15 -17.79 -1.09
CA GLY A 381 33.41 -17.07 0.15
C GLY A 381 33.17 -15.56 0.04
N THR A 382 33.92 -14.75 0.79
CA THR A 382 33.77 -13.28 0.83
C THR A 382 35.06 -12.54 0.42
N GLY A 383 35.98 -13.21 -0.28
CA GLY A 383 37.25 -12.60 -0.71
C GLY A 383 37.06 -11.50 -1.76
N ALA A 384 38.09 -10.68 -1.98
CA ALA A 384 38.03 -9.56 -2.92
C ALA A 384 37.85 -9.97 -4.40
N ASN A 385 38.13 -11.22 -4.75
CA ASN A 385 37.92 -11.77 -6.10
C ASN A 385 36.66 -12.65 -6.21
N ALA A 386 35.89 -12.80 -5.12
CA ALA A 386 34.66 -13.57 -5.15
C ALA A 386 33.59 -12.85 -5.99
N PHE A 387 32.78 -13.64 -6.67
CA PHE A 387 31.68 -13.24 -7.54
C PHE A 387 32.10 -12.26 -8.64
N GLN A 388 33.33 -12.40 -9.14
CA GLN A 388 33.82 -11.61 -10.27
C GLN A 388 33.37 -12.23 -11.59
N LEU A 389 32.71 -11.43 -12.42
CA LEU A 389 32.32 -11.81 -13.78
C LEU A 389 33.33 -11.25 -14.79
N HIS A 390 33.52 -11.98 -15.89
CA HIS A 390 34.44 -11.62 -16.98
C HIS A 390 33.71 -11.64 -18.33
N PRO A 391 32.87 -10.61 -18.62
CA PRO A 391 32.17 -10.55 -19.90
C PRO A 391 33.15 -10.44 -21.06
N GLU A 392 32.82 -11.06 -22.19
CA GLU A 392 33.68 -11.03 -23.38
C GLU A 392 33.89 -9.59 -23.88
N GLY A 393 35.15 -9.24 -24.20
CA GLY A 393 35.52 -7.92 -24.68
C GLY A 393 35.66 -6.84 -23.61
N VAL A 394 35.50 -7.18 -22.33
CA VAL A 394 35.87 -6.30 -21.20
C VAL A 394 37.31 -6.64 -20.77
N THR A 395 38.23 -5.70 -20.96
CA THR A 395 39.66 -5.87 -20.62
C THR A 395 40.15 -4.74 -19.72
N ASP A 396 41.38 -4.88 -19.19
CA ASP A 396 41.94 -3.93 -18.23
C ASP A 396 42.15 -2.51 -18.76
N THR A 397 42.14 -2.32 -20.08
CA THR A 397 42.50 -1.03 -20.71
C THR A 397 41.56 -0.58 -21.83
N ALA A 398 40.72 -1.47 -22.38
CA ALA A 398 39.85 -1.12 -23.48
C ALA A 398 38.62 -0.32 -23.02
N ASP A 399 38.17 0.59 -23.88
CA ASP A 399 36.88 1.25 -23.71
C ASP A 399 35.75 0.25 -24.04
N PHE A 400 34.68 0.29 -23.27
CA PHE A 400 33.51 -0.57 -23.48
C PHE A 400 32.23 0.10 -22.98
N SER A 401 31.10 -0.40 -23.47
CA SER A 401 29.78 0.04 -23.04
C SER A 401 28.99 -1.12 -22.43
N PHE A 402 28.03 -0.82 -21.58
CA PHE A 402 27.02 -1.77 -21.11
C PHE A 402 25.69 -1.05 -20.90
N VAL A 403 24.60 -1.81 -20.88
CA VAL A 403 23.24 -1.25 -20.73
C VAL A 403 22.69 -1.63 -19.37
N VAL A 404 22.07 -0.68 -18.67
CA VAL A 404 21.36 -0.89 -17.41
C VAL A 404 19.88 -0.58 -17.59
N ILE A 405 19.03 -1.53 -17.22
CA ILE A 405 17.57 -1.44 -17.32
C ILE A 405 16.99 -1.79 -15.95
N GLY A 406 16.38 -0.85 -15.23
CA GLY A 406 15.71 -1.16 -13.97
C GLY A 406 14.24 -1.49 -14.16
N ASP A 407 13.73 -2.40 -13.35
CA ASP A 407 12.29 -2.66 -13.17
C ASP A 407 11.50 -2.91 -14.47
N PRO A 408 12.00 -3.74 -15.42
CA PRO A 408 11.33 -3.95 -16.69
C PRO A 408 10.05 -4.79 -16.55
N GLY A 409 9.90 -5.57 -15.49
CA GLY A 409 9.18 -6.84 -15.46
C GLY A 409 7.65 -6.85 -15.54
N GLU A 410 6.97 -5.84 -16.09
CA GLU A 410 5.50 -5.70 -16.01
C GLU A 410 4.77 -6.68 -16.94
N GLY A 411 5.25 -6.84 -18.18
CA GLY A 411 4.70 -7.74 -19.20
C GLY A 411 3.57 -7.16 -20.05
N ASP A 412 3.48 -5.83 -20.15
CA ASP A 412 2.43 -5.10 -20.84
C ASP A 412 2.98 -4.02 -21.80
N ALA A 413 2.16 -3.04 -22.19
CA ALA A 413 2.54 -2.04 -23.17
C ALA A 413 3.68 -1.11 -22.69
N SER A 414 3.75 -0.76 -21.41
CA SER A 414 4.82 0.10 -20.88
C SER A 414 6.18 -0.58 -20.93
N GLN A 415 6.26 -1.89 -20.71
CA GLN A 415 7.51 -2.62 -20.93
C GLN A 415 7.83 -2.78 -22.43
N LEU A 416 6.85 -3.23 -23.22
CA LEU A 416 7.08 -3.60 -24.62
C LEU A 416 7.46 -2.40 -25.50
N ILE A 417 7.08 -1.18 -25.13
CA ILE A 417 7.41 0.03 -25.88
C ILE A 417 8.91 0.33 -25.95
N LEU A 418 9.71 -0.18 -24.99
CA LEU A 418 11.17 -0.02 -25.00
C LEU A 418 11.90 -1.04 -25.85
N LYS A 419 11.24 -2.12 -26.29
CA LYS A 419 11.90 -3.27 -26.92
C LYS A 419 12.80 -2.88 -28.09
N ASP A 420 12.29 -2.08 -29.02
CA ASP A 420 13.04 -1.71 -30.24
C ASP A 420 14.30 -0.90 -29.89
N GLN A 421 14.20 -0.01 -28.91
CA GLN A 421 15.31 0.81 -28.44
C GLN A 421 16.34 -0.02 -27.68
N ILE A 422 15.89 -0.92 -26.80
CA ILE A 422 16.77 -1.86 -26.09
C ILE A 422 17.57 -2.67 -27.12
N LEU A 423 16.90 -3.32 -28.08
CA LEU A 423 17.58 -4.14 -29.09
C LEU A 423 18.56 -3.32 -29.94
N SER A 424 18.18 -2.10 -30.32
CA SER A 424 19.05 -1.20 -31.10
C SER A 424 20.31 -0.80 -30.34
N VAL A 425 20.23 -0.61 -29.02
CA VAL A 425 21.37 -0.19 -28.19
C VAL A 425 22.19 -1.38 -27.75
N THR A 426 21.57 -2.44 -27.22
CA THR A 426 22.29 -3.59 -26.67
C THR A 426 23.12 -4.35 -27.70
N ASN A 427 22.71 -4.32 -28.97
CA ASN A 427 23.39 -5.04 -30.04
C ASN A 427 24.50 -4.21 -30.71
N GLN A 428 24.80 -3.00 -30.21
CA GLN A 428 25.96 -2.25 -30.68
C GLN A 428 27.28 -2.99 -30.37
N PRO A 429 28.34 -2.84 -31.20
CA PRO A 429 29.59 -3.57 -31.02
C PRO A 429 30.35 -3.24 -29.74
N ASP A 430 30.26 -1.99 -29.26
CA ASP A 430 30.89 -1.50 -28.03
C ASP A 430 30.16 -1.98 -26.78
N VAL A 431 28.86 -2.27 -26.87
CA VAL A 431 28.09 -2.88 -25.77
C VAL A 431 28.52 -4.34 -25.56
N LYS A 432 28.96 -4.66 -24.34
CA LYS A 432 29.50 -5.99 -23.97
C LYS A 432 28.54 -6.83 -23.15
N PHE A 433 27.67 -6.20 -22.36
CA PHE A 433 26.69 -6.89 -21.54
C PHE A 433 25.51 -5.98 -21.19
N VAL A 434 24.45 -6.58 -20.67
CA VAL A 434 23.25 -5.92 -20.14
C VAL A 434 23.09 -6.29 -18.68
N VAL A 435 22.65 -5.35 -17.86
CA VAL A 435 22.34 -5.56 -16.44
C VAL A 435 20.92 -5.11 -16.16
N ILE A 436 20.12 -6.01 -15.60
CA ILE A 436 18.81 -5.65 -15.03
C ILE A 436 19.02 -5.20 -13.58
N SER A 437 18.56 -3.99 -13.27
CA SER A 437 18.71 -3.34 -11.97
C SER A 437 17.42 -3.42 -11.18
N SER A 438 17.22 -4.50 -10.41
CA SER A 438 16.01 -4.74 -9.61
C SER A 438 14.79 -5.20 -10.43
N ASP A 439 13.88 -5.87 -9.73
CA ASP A 439 12.56 -6.34 -10.15
C ASP A 439 12.48 -6.87 -11.60
N VAL A 440 13.04 -8.07 -11.80
CA VAL A 440 13.09 -8.69 -13.13
C VAL A 440 11.69 -9.01 -13.65
N VAL A 441 10.80 -9.51 -12.78
CA VAL A 441 9.39 -9.81 -13.11
C VAL A 441 8.44 -9.47 -11.97
N TYR A 442 7.32 -8.85 -12.30
CA TYR A 442 6.20 -8.61 -11.39
C TYR A 442 5.16 -9.73 -11.44
N PRO A 443 4.34 -9.94 -10.40
CA PRO A 443 4.38 -9.24 -9.12
C PRO A 443 5.30 -9.89 -8.08
N SER A 444 5.82 -11.09 -8.31
CA SER A 444 6.43 -11.89 -7.23
C SER A 444 7.68 -12.68 -7.60
N GLY A 445 8.37 -12.36 -8.70
CA GLY A 445 9.58 -13.10 -9.09
C GLY A 445 9.33 -14.52 -9.61
N ALA A 446 8.07 -14.96 -9.72
CA ALA A 446 7.73 -16.35 -9.97
C ALA A 446 8.12 -16.80 -11.39
N LEU A 447 8.72 -17.99 -11.50
CA LEU A 447 9.20 -18.53 -12.77
C LEU A 447 8.12 -18.63 -13.88
N LYS A 448 6.84 -18.80 -13.52
CA LYS A 448 5.71 -18.85 -14.47
C LYS A 448 5.57 -17.57 -15.30
N ASP A 449 6.03 -16.44 -14.78
CA ASP A 449 5.87 -15.13 -15.41
C ASP A 449 7.07 -14.76 -16.31
N TYR A 450 8.21 -15.45 -16.18
CA TYR A 450 9.44 -15.14 -16.92
C TYR A 450 9.28 -15.19 -18.43
N GLU A 451 8.47 -16.10 -18.99
CA GLU A 451 8.29 -16.20 -20.44
C GLU A 451 7.73 -14.91 -21.03
N LYS A 452 6.61 -14.45 -20.49
CA LYS A 452 5.93 -13.23 -20.94
C LYS A 452 6.71 -11.97 -20.58
N LYS A 453 7.36 -11.94 -19.41
CA LYS A 453 7.86 -10.72 -18.79
C LYS A 453 9.38 -10.51 -18.89
N PHE A 454 10.13 -11.54 -19.24
CA PHE A 454 11.59 -11.46 -19.44
C PHE A 454 12.00 -12.02 -20.81
N TRP A 455 11.69 -13.29 -21.11
CA TRP A 455 12.17 -13.94 -22.32
C TRP A 455 11.62 -13.31 -23.61
N MET A 456 10.33 -12.98 -23.66
CA MET A 456 9.70 -12.32 -24.82
C MET A 456 10.20 -10.87 -25.05
N PRO A 457 10.28 -10.00 -24.02
CA PRO A 457 10.80 -8.63 -24.17
C PRO A 457 12.29 -8.60 -24.59
N PHE A 458 13.12 -9.49 -24.05
CA PHE A 458 14.56 -9.53 -24.34
C PHE A 458 14.93 -10.39 -25.55
N LYS A 459 13.97 -11.05 -26.20
CA LYS A 459 14.22 -11.83 -27.42
C LYS A 459 14.89 -10.97 -28.49
N GLY A 460 16.12 -11.34 -28.86
CA GLY A 460 16.97 -10.61 -29.82
C GLY A 460 18.17 -9.91 -29.18
N VAL A 461 18.25 -9.84 -27.85
CA VAL A 461 19.46 -9.41 -27.14
C VAL A 461 20.51 -10.52 -27.26
N THR A 462 21.65 -10.23 -27.90
CA THR A 462 22.70 -11.22 -28.15
C THR A 462 23.86 -11.15 -27.15
N LYS A 463 23.84 -10.18 -26.24
CA LYS A 463 24.88 -9.97 -25.21
C LYS A 463 24.50 -10.71 -23.92
N PRO A 464 25.47 -11.09 -23.07
CA PRO A 464 25.21 -11.58 -21.73
C PRO A 464 24.29 -10.64 -20.95
N VAL A 465 23.22 -11.20 -20.38
CA VAL A 465 22.28 -10.50 -19.50
C VAL A 465 22.51 -10.96 -18.07
N TYR A 466 22.92 -10.02 -17.22
CA TYR A 466 23.04 -10.17 -15.78
C TYR A 466 21.87 -9.46 -15.10
N ALA A 467 21.66 -9.74 -13.82
CA ALA A 467 20.67 -9.05 -13.02
C ALA A 467 21.07 -9.02 -11.54
N ILE A 468 20.57 -8.02 -10.83
CA ILE A 468 20.38 -8.08 -9.37
C ILE A 468 18.89 -8.14 -9.06
N PRO A 469 18.48 -8.91 -8.03
CA PRO A 469 17.08 -9.00 -7.67
C PRO A 469 16.62 -7.77 -6.89
N GLY A 470 15.36 -7.41 -7.10
CA GLY A 470 14.61 -6.46 -6.29
C GLY A 470 13.76 -7.12 -5.22
N ASN A 471 12.95 -6.32 -4.53
CA ASN A 471 12.01 -6.83 -3.54
C ASN A 471 11.00 -7.80 -4.16
N HIS A 472 10.52 -7.55 -5.39
CA HIS A 472 9.54 -8.42 -6.04
C HIS A 472 10.13 -9.79 -6.38
N ASP A 473 11.44 -9.87 -6.65
CA ASP A 473 12.12 -11.14 -6.92
C ASP A 473 12.26 -12.04 -5.67
N TRP A 474 12.16 -11.48 -4.46
CA TRP A 474 12.28 -12.25 -3.22
C TRP A 474 10.98 -12.90 -2.75
N TYR A 475 9.83 -12.48 -3.28
CA TYR A 475 8.53 -12.99 -2.85
C TYR A 475 8.32 -14.47 -3.21
N ASP A 476 9.04 -15.02 -4.19
CA ASP A 476 9.10 -16.46 -4.48
C ASP A 476 10.27 -17.20 -3.82
N ALA A 477 10.95 -16.57 -2.84
CA ALA A 477 12.19 -17.04 -2.24
C ALA A 477 13.38 -17.13 -3.23
N LEU A 478 13.38 -16.26 -4.24
CA LEU A 478 14.39 -16.07 -5.27
C LEU A 478 14.55 -17.26 -6.22
N GLU A 479 13.50 -18.05 -6.42
CA GLU A 479 13.54 -19.28 -7.23
C GLU A 479 13.66 -18.97 -8.72
N GLY A 480 12.75 -18.14 -9.26
CA GLY A 480 12.73 -17.79 -10.68
C GLY A 480 14.01 -17.07 -11.11
N PHE A 481 14.48 -16.15 -10.26
CA PHE A 481 15.72 -15.42 -10.48
C PHE A 481 16.93 -16.36 -10.49
N THR A 482 17.06 -17.22 -9.48
CA THR A 482 18.18 -18.18 -9.37
C THR A 482 18.21 -19.14 -10.55
N ALA A 483 17.05 -19.69 -10.96
CA ALA A 483 16.98 -20.58 -12.12
C ALA A 483 17.38 -19.90 -13.44
N THR A 484 17.14 -18.59 -13.56
CA THR A 484 17.36 -17.81 -14.79
C THR A 484 18.77 -17.29 -14.92
N PHE A 485 19.32 -16.66 -13.88
CA PHE A 485 20.59 -15.94 -13.99
C PHE A 485 21.79 -16.75 -13.52
N PHE A 486 21.61 -17.77 -12.69
CA PHE A 486 22.74 -18.55 -12.19
C PHE A 486 23.16 -19.66 -13.15
N GLU A 487 24.44 -20.01 -13.09
CA GLU A 487 24.93 -21.26 -13.67
C GLU A 487 24.09 -22.45 -13.15
N PRO A 488 23.75 -23.46 -13.97
CA PRO A 488 22.83 -24.53 -13.56
C PRO A 488 23.22 -25.25 -12.25
N GLU A 489 24.51 -25.51 -12.04
CA GLU A 489 25.02 -26.15 -10.82
C GLU A 489 24.94 -25.22 -9.60
N ALA A 490 25.27 -23.94 -9.78
CA ALA A 490 25.14 -22.92 -8.75
C ALA A 490 23.67 -22.70 -8.39
N ALA A 491 22.77 -22.70 -9.37
CA ALA A 491 21.32 -22.58 -9.18
C ALA A 491 20.77 -23.73 -8.32
N GLN A 492 21.16 -24.97 -8.64
CA GLN A 492 20.74 -26.14 -7.87
C GLN A 492 21.25 -26.04 -6.42
N THR A 493 22.52 -25.73 -6.25
CA THR A 493 23.17 -25.65 -4.94
C THR A 493 22.58 -24.52 -4.07
N ALA A 494 22.35 -23.35 -4.66
CA ALA A 494 21.72 -22.20 -4.04
C ALA A 494 20.29 -22.52 -3.57
N MET A 495 19.45 -23.07 -4.44
CA MET A 495 18.07 -23.42 -4.10
C MET A 495 18.00 -24.55 -3.05
N GLU A 496 18.87 -25.56 -3.11
CA GLU A 496 18.92 -26.61 -2.10
C GLU A 496 19.41 -26.08 -0.74
N ALA A 497 20.35 -25.14 -0.71
CA ALA A 497 20.83 -24.49 0.51
C ALA A 497 19.76 -23.59 1.13
N ARG A 498 19.07 -22.79 0.30
CA ARG A 498 17.93 -21.97 0.72
C ARG A 498 16.80 -22.84 1.27
N LEU A 499 16.48 -23.96 0.61
CA LEU A 499 15.44 -24.90 1.05
C LEU A 499 15.68 -25.42 2.48
N LYS A 500 16.94 -25.67 2.87
CA LYS A 500 17.30 -26.06 4.26
C LYS A 500 17.00 -24.97 5.29
N LYS A 501 16.87 -23.72 4.85
CA LYS A 501 16.50 -22.55 5.66
C LYS A 501 15.09 -22.07 5.37
N ASP A 502 14.27 -22.84 4.68
CA ASP A 502 12.94 -22.40 4.23
C ASP A 502 11.84 -22.64 5.27
N LEU A 503 12.15 -23.36 6.36
CA LEU A 503 11.20 -23.77 7.41
C LEU A 503 9.98 -24.54 6.87
N HIS A 504 10.12 -25.19 5.70
CA HIS A 504 9.05 -25.88 4.97
C HIS A 504 7.87 -24.99 4.59
N ILE A 505 8.16 -23.71 4.31
CA ILE A 505 7.14 -22.72 4.02
C ILE A 505 6.79 -22.74 2.52
N SER A 506 7.77 -22.94 1.63
CA SER A 506 7.51 -23.18 0.21
C SER A 506 7.08 -24.62 -0.10
N SER A 507 6.39 -24.84 -1.25
CA SER A 507 6.16 -26.19 -1.80
C SER A 507 7.43 -26.84 -2.38
N THR A 508 8.55 -26.12 -2.38
CA THR A 508 9.68 -26.49 -3.19
C THR A 508 10.41 -27.69 -2.63
N ASN A 509 10.77 -28.60 -3.53
CA ASN A 509 11.52 -29.80 -3.24
C ASN A 509 12.56 -30.01 -4.34
N LYS A 510 13.45 -30.99 -4.14
CA LYS A 510 14.55 -31.26 -5.08
C LYS A 510 14.08 -31.54 -6.52
N ASN A 511 12.93 -32.20 -6.70
CA ASN A 511 12.40 -32.47 -8.05
C ASN A 511 11.88 -31.19 -8.70
N LYS A 512 11.20 -30.33 -7.94
CA LYS A 512 10.76 -29.01 -8.42
C LYS A 512 11.95 -28.14 -8.82
N ILE A 513 13.02 -28.11 -8.02
CA ILE A 513 14.27 -27.39 -8.33
C ILE A 513 14.83 -27.84 -9.69
N LYS A 514 14.98 -29.16 -9.90
CA LYS A 514 15.46 -29.70 -11.19
C LYS A 514 14.54 -29.33 -12.35
N SER A 515 13.23 -29.40 -12.14
CA SER A 515 12.24 -29.02 -13.15
C SER A 515 12.32 -27.54 -13.52
N MET A 516 12.54 -26.64 -12.56
CA MET A 516 12.69 -25.21 -12.78
C MET A 516 13.95 -24.91 -13.60
N ILE A 517 15.09 -25.50 -13.23
CA ILE A 517 16.36 -25.34 -13.97
C ILE A 517 16.21 -25.86 -15.40
N ALA A 518 15.62 -27.04 -15.61
CA ALA A 518 15.39 -27.61 -16.94
C ALA A 518 14.45 -26.75 -17.79
N SER A 519 13.35 -26.26 -17.21
CA SER A 519 12.40 -25.38 -17.91
C SER A 519 13.07 -24.08 -18.34
N THR A 520 13.91 -23.53 -17.48
CA THR A 520 14.63 -22.28 -17.74
C THR A 520 15.72 -22.47 -18.80
N ALA A 521 16.43 -23.61 -18.78
CA ALA A 521 17.38 -23.97 -19.83
C ALA A 521 16.69 -24.10 -21.21
N LYS A 522 15.49 -24.68 -21.25
CA LYS A 522 14.67 -24.74 -22.46
C LYS A 522 14.31 -23.33 -22.95
N LEU A 523 13.77 -22.47 -22.07
CA LEU A 523 13.41 -21.10 -22.45
C LEU A 523 14.63 -20.32 -22.95
N ARG A 524 15.79 -20.46 -22.30
CA ARG A 524 17.05 -19.85 -22.75
C ARG A 524 17.40 -20.24 -24.18
N GLN A 525 17.23 -21.52 -24.53
CA GLN A 525 17.47 -22.03 -25.88
C GLN A 525 16.44 -21.50 -26.90
N GLU A 526 15.14 -21.54 -26.57
CA GLU A 526 14.05 -21.14 -27.47
C GLU A 526 14.07 -19.63 -27.79
N TYR A 527 14.41 -18.81 -26.79
CA TYR A 527 14.44 -17.36 -26.93
C TYR A 527 15.82 -16.80 -27.30
N ASN A 528 16.87 -17.62 -27.18
CA ASN A 528 18.26 -17.26 -27.48
C ASN A 528 18.72 -15.99 -26.74
N VAL A 529 18.33 -15.85 -25.47
CA VAL A 529 18.77 -14.74 -24.60
C VAL A 529 19.87 -15.25 -23.68
N PRO A 530 21.11 -14.75 -23.76
CA PRO A 530 22.22 -15.30 -22.98
C PRO A 530 22.10 -14.94 -21.49
N THR A 531 21.80 -15.93 -20.65
CA THR A 531 21.78 -15.83 -19.18
C THR A 531 22.44 -17.06 -18.55
N GLY A 532 22.53 -17.13 -17.22
CA GLY A 532 23.03 -18.31 -16.51
C GLY A 532 24.52 -18.27 -16.22
N PHE A 533 25.04 -17.08 -15.86
CA PHE A 533 26.46 -16.81 -15.65
C PHE A 533 26.80 -16.45 -14.19
N GLN A 534 25.79 -16.18 -13.35
CA GLN A 534 25.99 -15.77 -11.97
C GLN A 534 26.10 -16.98 -11.03
N LYS A 535 26.62 -16.76 -9.83
CA LYS A 535 26.61 -17.75 -8.74
C LYS A 535 26.01 -17.21 -7.44
N ALA A 536 25.73 -15.92 -7.41
CA ALA A 536 25.18 -15.18 -6.29
C ALA A 536 24.27 -14.06 -6.82
N PRO A 537 23.39 -13.50 -5.98
CA PRO A 537 22.47 -12.44 -6.41
C PRO A 537 23.14 -11.06 -6.50
N TYR A 538 24.42 -10.98 -6.16
CA TYR A 538 25.30 -9.83 -6.32
C TYR A 538 26.64 -10.32 -6.88
N PHE A 539 27.34 -9.44 -7.58
CA PHE A 539 28.57 -9.71 -8.30
C PHE A 539 29.36 -8.42 -8.56
N GLN A 540 30.59 -8.57 -9.05
CA GLN A 540 31.42 -7.46 -9.50
C GLN A 540 32.01 -7.71 -10.91
N ILE A 541 32.37 -6.64 -11.60
CA ILE A 541 33.20 -6.65 -12.81
C ILE A 541 34.34 -5.67 -12.58
N THR A 542 35.58 -6.16 -12.64
CA THR A 542 36.78 -5.39 -12.33
C THR A 542 37.71 -5.34 -13.53
N THR A 543 38.23 -4.14 -13.81
CA THR A 543 39.24 -3.84 -14.83
C THR A 543 40.45 -3.14 -14.18
N GLY A 544 41.39 -2.64 -14.97
CA GLY A 544 42.56 -1.90 -14.50
C GLY A 544 42.18 -0.67 -13.67
N ASN A 545 41.30 0.21 -14.20
CA ASN A 545 40.96 1.49 -13.59
C ASN A 545 39.50 1.62 -13.14
N PHE A 546 38.65 0.63 -13.44
CA PHE A 546 37.21 0.68 -13.16
C PHE A 546 36.73 -0.59 -12.46
N VAL A 547 35.82 -0.41 -11.49
CA VAL A 547 35.15 -1.49 -10.77
C VAL A 547 33.65 -1.22 -10.77
N PHE A 548 32.88 -2.15 -11.32
CA PHE A 548 31.43 -2.19 -11.22
C PHE A 548 31.04 -3.19 -10.13
N ILE A 549 30.33 -2.72 -9.10
CA ILE A 549 29.88 -3.53 -7.97
C ILE A 549 28.37 -3.53 -7.97
N THR A 550 27.75 -4.70 -7.90
CA THR A 550 26.31 -4.81 -7.69
C THR A 550 26.02 -5.19 -6.24
N ILE A 551 25.00 -4.57 -5.65
CA ILE A 551 24.64 -4.66 -4.24
C ILE A 551 23.16 -5.00 -4.17
N GLU A 552 22.87 -6.18 -3.65
CA GLU A 552 21.53 -6.68 -3.52
C GLU A 552 21.00 -6.29 -2.12
N THR A 553 19.83 -5.67 -2.05
CA THR A 553 19.34 -5.01 -0.81
C THR A 553 18.12 -5.67 -0.19
N GLY A 554 17.61 -6.75 -0.76
CA GLY A 554 16.44 -7.48 -0.28
C GLY A 554 15.17 -6.65 -0.26
N VAL A 555 14.18 -7.13 0.48
CA VAL A 555 12.89 -6.43 0.65
C VAL A 555 13.00 -5.25 1.63
N GLU A 556 13.81 -5.39 2.68
CA GLU A 556 13.92 -4.40 3.78
C GLU A 556 15.02 -3.36 3.56
N ARG A 557 15.64 -3.31 2.38
CA ARG A 557 16.75 -2.40 2.06
C ARG A 557 18.00 -2.65 2.92
N GLU A 558 18.33 -3.91 3.17
CA GLU A 558 19.45 -4.34 4.00
C GLU A 558 20.42 -5.29 3.29
N ILE A 559 21.70 -5.22 3.67
CA ILE A 559 22.69 -6.23 3.33
C ILE A 559 23.03 -7.10 4.54
N ASP A 560 23.18 -8.40 4.32
CA ASP A 560 23.55 -9.35 5.38
C ASP A 560 25.06 -9.29 5.66
N THR A 561 25.48 -10.02 6.69
CA THR A 561 26.86 -10.01 7.16
C THR A 561 27.87 -10.55 6.14
N LEU A 562 27.49 -11.51 5.29
CA LEU A 562 28.36 -12.06 4.26
C LEU A 562 28.54 -11.05 3.12
N GLN A 563 27.44 -10.49 2.61
CA GLN A 563 27.52 -9.46 1.56
C GLN A 563 28.24 -8.21 2.05
N ALA A 564 28.01 -7.77 3.30
CA ALA A 564 28.72 -6.63 3.88
C ALA A 564 30.23 -6.87 4.04
N THR A 565 30.63 -8.10 4.34
CA THR A 565 32.05 -8.48 4.45
C THR A 565 32.69 -8.55 3.06
N TRP A 566 32.01 -9.18 2.10
CA TRP A 566 32.44 -9.20 0.70
C TRP A 566 32.59 -7.79 0.13
N LEU A 567 31.58 -6.93 0.29
CA LEU A 567 31.58 -5.56 -0.21
C LEU A 567 32.77 -4.77 0.37
N ARG A 568 33.06 -4.89 1.67
CA ARG A 568 34.24 -4.26 2.28
C ARG A 568 35.55 -4.74 1.66
N ASN A 569 35.69 -6.04 1.42
CA ASN A 569 36.90 -6.60 0.83
C ASN A 569 37.09 -6.14 -0.63
N VAL A 570 36.01 -6.08 -1.41
CA VAL A 570 36.04 -5.55 -2.79
C VAL A 570 36.39 -4.06 -2.79
N LEU A 571 35.73 -3.25 -1.95
CA LEU A 571 36.00 -1.81 -1.86
C LEU A 571 37.43 -1.52 -1.40
N GLU A 572 37.97 -2.30 -0.47
CA GLU A 572 39.36 -2.18 -0.01
C GLU A 572 40.35 -2.49 -1.14
N ALA A 573 40.10 -3.55 -1.91
CA ALA A 573 40.91 -3.91 -3.08
C ALA A 573 40.73 -2.93 -4.27
N SER A 574 39.66 -2.14 -4.27
CA SER A 574 39.33 -1.16 -5.32
C SER A 574 39.92 0.23 -5.07
N LYS A 575 40.67 0.43 -3.97
CA LYS A 575 41.31 1.72 -3.67
C LYS A 575 42.18 2.20 -4.85
N GLY A 576 41.91 3.42 -5.31
CA GLY A 576 42.61 4.03 -6.45
C GLY A 576 41.97 3.75 -7.82
N LYS A 577 40.90 2.96 -7.88
CA LYS A 577 40.07 2.76 -9.09
C LYS A 577 38.77 3.57 -8.99
N PHE A 578 38.15 3.83 -10.13
CA PHE A 578 36.80 4.39 -10.16
C PHE A 578 35.77 3.30 -9.86
N VAL A 579 34.95 3.49 -8.83
CA VAL A 579 33.92 2.53 -8.41
C VAL A 579 32.53 3.02 -8.83
N MET A 580 31.79 2.20 -9.56
CA MET A 580 30.37 2.35 -9.79
C MET A 580 29.62 1.27 -9.00
N ALA A 581 28.72 1.68 -8.11
CA ALA A 581 27.85 0.74 -7.41
C ALA A 581 26.44 0.74 -8.01
N LEU A 582 25.87 -0.44 -8.25
CA LEU A 582 24.47 -0.64 -8.61
C LEU A 582 23.76 -1.29 -7.42
N SER A 583 22.85 -0.57 -6.78
CA SER A 583 22.08 -1.02 -5.62
C SER A 583 20.67 -1.43 -6.03
N GLY A 584 20.06 -2.40 -5.34
CA GLY A 584 18.64 -2.74 -5.58
C GLY A 584 17.71 -1.53 -5.35
N HIS A 585 17.92 -0.80 -4.25
CA HIS A 585 17.15 0.41 -3.92
C HIS A 585 18.00 1.69 -4.00
N PRO A 586 17.40 2.84 -4.35
CA PRO A 586 18.09 4.13 -4.44
C PRO A 586 18.23 4.81 -3.07
N PHE A 587 19.35 5.51 -2.83
CA PHE A 587 19.51 6.34 -1.62
C PHE A 587 18.74 7.66 -1.68
N TYR A 588 18.52 8.18 -2.89
CA TYR A 588 17.70 9.34 -3.15
C TYR A 588 16.70 8.96 -4.23
N ALA A 589 15.42 9.19 -3.97
CA ALA A 589 14.32 8.96 -4.90
C ALA A 589 13.17 9.90 -4.53
N ILE A 590 12.28 10.24 -5.47
CA ILE A 590 11.07 11.04 -5.27
C ILE A 590 11.32 12.41 -4.60
N GLY A 591 12.56 12.92 -4.69
CA GLY A 591 13.02 14.14 -4.03
C GLY A 591 13.48 13.98 -2.58
N GLU A 592 13.44 12.77 -2.03
CA GLU A 592 13.71 12.48 -0.62
C GLU A 592 14.97 11.62 -0.42
N TYR A 593 15.55 11.67 0.79
CA TYR A 593 16.62 10.77 1.20
C TYR A 593 16.05 9.51 1.83
N GLN A 594 16.14 8.40 1.10
CA GLN A 594 15.55 7.11 1.39
C GLN A 594 16.25 6.38 2.55
N GLY A 595 17.50 6.74 2.87
CA GLY A 595 18.25 6.14 3.97
C GLY A 595 17.59 6.26 5.35
N LYS A 596 16.72 7.27 5.55
CA LYS A 596 16.00 7.46 6.83
C LYS A 596 14.95 6.38 7.11
N MET A 597 14.55 5.62 6.10
CA MET A 597 13.53 4.58 6.26
C MET A 597 14.07 3.34 6.97
N ASN A 598 15.36 3.04 6.81
CA ASN A 598 16.02 1.94 7.50
C ASN A 598 17.46 2.32 7.91
N PRO A 599 17.81 2.28 9.22
CA PRO A 599 19.17 2.51 9.69
C PRO A 599 20.23 1.60 9.04
N ALA A 600 19.89 0.39 8.63
CA ALA A 600 20.80 -0.49 7.90
C ALA A 600 21.12 0.03 6.50
N PHE A 601 20.13 0.62 5.82
CA PHE A 601 20.31 1.23 4.52
C PHE A 601 21.15 2.51 4.62
N GLU A 602 20.93 3.32 5.67
CA GLU A 602 21.80 4.45 5.97
C GLU A 602 23.25 4.01 6.24
N ARG A 603 23.48 2.91 6.96
CA ARG A 603 24.83 2.37 7.17
C ARG A 603 25.49 1.93 5.87
N LEU A 604 24.74 1.36 4.92
CA LEU A 604 25.26 1.02 3.60
C LEU A 604 25.70 2.28 2.85
N HIS A 605 24.88 3.33 2.88
CA HIS A 605 25.26 4.62 2.27
C HIS A 605 26.55 5.17 2.89
N GLN A 606 26.65 5.17 4.23
CA GLN A 606 27.86 5.63 4.93
C GLN A 606 29.10 4.80 4.61
N LEU A 607 28.94 3.49 4.38
CA LEU A 607 30.03 2.61 3.94
C LEU A 607 30.55 3.02 2.55
N LEU A 608 29.66 3.23 1.58
CA LEU A 608 30.07 3.67 0.24
C LEU A 608 30.73 5.05 0.28
N LYS A 609 30.22 5.96 1.13
CA LYS A 609 30.82 7.27 1.36
C LYS A 609 32.23 7.18 1.95
N SER A 610 32.46 6.31 2.93
CA SER A 610 33.78 6.18 3.58
C SER A 610 34.86 5.64 2.62
N TYR A 611 34.45 4.85 1.63
CA TYR A 611 35.31 4.35 0.54
C TYR A 611 35.38 5.28 -0.67
N LYS A 612 34.78 6.48 -0.59
CA LYS A 612 34.78 7.50 -1.64
C LYS A 612 34.20 7.02 -2.97
N VAL A 613 33.14 6.19 -2.95
CA VAL A 613 32.47 5.70 -4.16
C VAL A 613 31.80 6.87 -4.91
N PRO A 614 32.22 7.22 -6.14
CA PRO A 614 31.75 8.42 -6.83
C PRO A 614 30.38 8.28 -7.50
N LEU A 615 29.97 7.06 -7.86
CA LEU A 615 28.76 6.82 -8.64
C LEU A 615 27.94 5.67 -8.06
N VAL A 616 26.67 5.94 -7.79
CA VAL A 616 25.66 4.96 -7.41
C VAL A 616 24.46 5.05 -8.34
N MET A 617 23.94 3.90 -8.73
CA MET A 617 22.70 3.76 -9.49
C MET A 617 21.79 2.73 -8.82
N ALA A 618 20.48 2.84 -8.99
CA ALA A 618 19.53 1.83 -8.53
C ALA A 618 18.23 1.81 -9.36
N GLY A 619 17.45 0.74 -9.21
CA GLY A 619 16.07 0.60 -9.72
C GLY A 619 15.03 0.99 -8.66
N ASP A 620 13.99 0.17 -8.46
CA ASP A 620 12.89 0.24 -7.47
C ASP A 620 11.93 1.42 -7.68
N THR A 621 12.43 2.61 -7.93
CA THR A 621 11.60 3.77 -8.26
C THR A 621 11.45 3.88 -9.78
N HIS A 622 10.21 3.75 -10.26
CA HIS A 622 9.88 3.54 -11.68
C HIS A 622 9.93 4.80 -12.56
N ASP A 623 11.01 5.55 -12.47
CA ASP A 623 11.30 6.70 -13.34
C ASP A 623 12.82 6.83 -13.51
N LEU A 624 13.27 7.97 -14.05
CA LEU A 624 14.69 8.30 -14.11
C LEU A 624 14.94 9.59 -13.36
N GLU A 625 15.81 9.50 -12.36
CA GLU A 625 16.19 10.63 -11.50
C GLU A 625 17.72 10.70 -11.37
N TYR A 626 18.23 11.89 -11.13
CA TYR A 626 19.64 12.18 -10.92
C TYR A 626 19.80 13.17 -9.79
N TYR A 627 20.67 12.86 -8.84
CA TYR A 627 20.98 13.70 -7.69
C TYR A 627 22.49 13.82 -7.50
N ILE A 628 22.94 15.03 -7.14
CA ILE A 628 24.33 15.27 -6.76
C ILE A 628 24.39 15.53 -5.26
N GLU A 629 25.00 14.60 -4.54
CA GLU A 629 25.36 14.81 -3.14
C GLU A 629 26.68 15.57 -3.06
N THR A 630 26.60 16.82 -2.61
CA THR A 630 27.78 17.66 -2.43
C THR A 630 28.43 17.42 -1.08
N PRO A 631 29.78 17.39 -1.01
CA PRO A 631 30.49 17.21 0.24
C PRO A 631 30.20 18.35 1.22
N LYS A 632 29.90 18.01 2.47
CA LYS A 632 29.70 18.98 3.55
C LYS A 632 31.01 19.44 4.16
N ASN A 633 32.02 18.57 4.14
CA ASN A 633 33.33 18.77 4.77
C ASN A 633 34.46 18.33 3.82
N SER A 634 35.70 18.75 4.08
CA SER A 634 36.88 18.46 3.24
C SER A 634 37.23 16.96 3.09
N ASN A 635 36.72 16.10 3.97
CA ASN A 635 36.96 14.66 3.93
C ASN A 635 35.93 13.89 3.10
N GLU A 636 34.85 14.56 2.66
CA GLU A 636 33.84 13.99 1.78
C GLU A 636 34.16 14.29 0.30
N HIS A 637 33.56 13.52 -0.60
CA HIS A 637 33.65 13.70 -2.06
C HIS A 637 32.26 13.95 -2.64
N VAL A 638 32.22 14.39 -3.91
CA VAL A 638 30.96 14.46 -4.66
C VAL A 638 30.53 13.04 -5.02
N MET A 639 29.28 12.71 -4.73
CA MET A 639 28.69 11.42 -5.06
C MET A 639 27.48 11.62 -5.97
N HIS A 640 27.48 10.94 -7.09
CA HIS A 640 26.43 10.98 -8.10
C HIS A 640 25.47 9.82 -7.87
N HIS A 641 24.18 10.11 -7.74
CA HIS A 641 23.14 9.12 -7.51
C HIS A 641 22.14 9.14 -8.67
N PHE A 642 21.91 7.98 -9.28
CA PHE A 642 20.92 7.80 -10.35
C PHE A 642 19.84 6.81 -9.93
N VAL A 643 18.59 7.17 -10.21
CA VAL A 643 17.45 6.25 -10.25
C VAL A 643 17.22 5.89 -11.72
N ASN A 644 17.11 4.60 -12.02
CA ASN A 644 16.95 4.08 -13.38
C ASN A 644 15.92 2.93 -13.41
N GLY A 645 14.78 3.10 -12.72
CA GLY A 645 13.70 2.11 -12.67
C GLY A 645 12.61 2.28 -13.73
N GLY A 646 12.77 3.23 -14.65
CA GLY A 646 11.81 3.45 -15.73
C GLY A 646 11.73 2.35 -16.80
N GLY A 647 12.26 1.15 -16.61
CA GLY A 647 12.47 0.16 -17.68
C GLY A 647 11.24 -0.63 -18.13
N GLY A 648 10.09 -0.48 -17.47
CA GLY A 648 8.86 -1.13 -17.93
C GLY A 648 7.67 -1.07 -16.99
N ALA A 649 7.92 -1.04 -15.68
CA ALA A 649 6.87 -0.89 -14.68
C ALA A 649 6.08 0.43 -14.82
N TYR A 650 4.95 0.50 -14.11
CA TYR A 650 4.11 1.71 -14.04
C TYR A 650 4.94 2.93 -13.61
N LEU A 651 4.67 4.10 -14.17
CA LEU A 651 5.52 5.27 -13.94
C LEU A 651 5.36 5.82 -12.51
N SER A 652 6.47 5.99 -11.80
CA SER A 652 6.52 6.78 -10.56
C SER A 652 6.44 8.26 -10.90
N ILE A 653 5.36 8.94 -10.51
CA ILE A 653 5.15 10.37 -10.81
C ILE A 653 5.58 11.32 -9.68
N GLY A 654 6.26 10.76 -8.67
CA GLY A 654 6.70 11.43 -7.46
C GLY A 654 7.57 12.66 -7.73
N ALA A 655 8.77 12.47 -8.26
CA ALA A 655 9.70 13.58 -8.48
C ALA A 655 9.13 14.66 -9.41
N ALA A 656 8.40 14.27 -10.46
CA ALA A 656 7.78 15.22 -11.39
C ALA A 656 6.70 16.11 -10.76
N MET A 657 6.03 15.61 -9.71
CA MET A 657 5.00 16.34 -8.99
C MET A 657 5.51 17.02 -7.71
N ALA A 658 6.71 16.68 -7.25
CA ALA A 658 7.37 17.29 -6.10
C ALA A 658 7.61 18.79 -6.29
N LYS A 659 7.74 19.50 -5.16
CA LYS A 659 8.11 20.92 -5.19
C LYS A 659 9.63 21.07 -5.20
N PRO A 660 10.19 22.01 -5.97
CA PRO A 660 11.64 22.24 -5.98
C PRO A 660 12.25 22.46 -4.60
N GLU A 661 11.53 23.12 -3.69
CA GLU A 661 11.97 23.41 -2.33
C GLU A 661 11.95 22.21 -1.37
N THR A 662 11.25 21.12 -1.72
CA THR A 662 11.21 19.90 -0.90
C THR A 662 12.30 18.91 -1.28
N ILE A 663 12.96 19.10 -2.43
CA ILE A 663 13.99 18.18 -2.90
C ILE A 663 15.27 18.35 -2.07
N VAL A 664 15.76 17.24 -1.52
CA VAL A 664 16.84 17.24 -0.51
C VAL A 664 18.18 17.73 -1.05
N THR A 665 18.48 17.52 -2.33
CA THR A 665 19.75 17.95 -2.94
C THR A 665 19.56 19.24 -3.74
N LYS A 666 20.62 20.06 -3.81
CA LYS A 666 20.60 21.32 -4.56
C LYS A 666 20.61 21.08 -6.08
N ASN A 667 21.29 20.03 -6.53
CA ASN A 667 21.44 19.71 -7.94
C ASN A 667 20.77 18.39 -8.25
N TYR A 668 19.75 18.44 -9.09
CA TYR A 668 18.95 17.28 -9.47
C TYR A 668 18.41 17.39 -10.89
N ALA A 669 18.04 16.25 -11.45
CA ALA A 669 17.25 16.14 -12.66
C ALA A 669 16.30 14.94 -12.60
N PHE A 670 15.17 14.97 -13.31
CA PHE A 670 14.26 13.84 -13.42
C PHE A 670 13.51 13.82 -14.75
N TYR A 671 13.16 12.62 -15.21
CA TYR A 671 12.40 12.32 -16.41
C TYR A 671 11.17 11.46 -16.03
N PRO A 672 9.97 11.79 -16.55
CA PRO A 672 9.67 12.83 -17.53
C PRO A 672 9.58 14.24 -16.96
N SER A 673 9.70 15.25 -17.83
CA SER A 673 9.37 16.62 -17.46
C SER A 673 7.90 16.77 -17.05
N LYS A 674 7.64 17.70 -16.13
CA LYS A 674 6.33 17.87 -15.49
C LYS A 674 5.19 18.16 -16.48
N ALA A 675 5.42 19.01 -17.48
CA ALA A 675 4.38 19.46 -18.40
C ALA A 675 3.77 18.35 -19.27
N PRO A 676 4.54 17.53 -20.00
CA PRO A 676 3.98 16.43 -20.79
C PRO A 676 3.32 15.35 -19.91
N LEU A 677 3.84 15.11 -18.72
CA LEU A 677 3.22 14.19 -17.76
C LEU A 677 1.84 14.69 -17.28
N VAL A 678 1.76 15.96 -16.86
CA VAL A 678 0.50 16.61 -16.47
C VAL A 678 -0.53 16.55 -17.61
N LYS A 679 -0.08 16.81 -18.84
CA LYS A 679 -0.95 16.72 -20.03
C LYS A 679 -1.49 15.30 -20.22
N LYS A 680 -0.64 14.27 -20.14
CA LYS A 680 -1.06 12.86 -20.21
C LYS A 680 -2.11 12.55 -19.15
N ILE A 681 -1.89 12.98 -17.91
CA ILE A 681 -2.83 12.74 -16.81
C ILE A 681 -4.16 13.45 -17.09
N GLU A 682 -4.15 14.70 -17.54
CA GLU A 682 -5.37 15.45 -17.85
C GLU A 682 -6.21 14.83 -18.97
N GLU A 683 -5.56 14.34 -20.02
CA GLU A 683 -6.24 13.71 -21.17
C GLU A 683 -6.87 12.36 -20.82
N ASN A 684 -6.33 11.65 -19.81
CA ASN A 684 -6.79 10.31 -19.43
C ASN A 684 -7.62 10.29 -18.13
N THR A 685 -7.69 11.40 -17.39
CA THR A 685 -8.42 11.46 -16.12
C THR A 685 -9.92 11.58 -16.34
N ALA A 686 -10.65 10.50 -16.01
CA ALA A 686 -12.11 10.49 -16.03
C ALA A 686 -12.72 11.48 -15.02
N TRP A 687 -13.93 11.95 -15.29
CA TRP A 687 -14.63 12.99 -14.51
C TRP A 687 -14.71 12.70 -13.00
N TYR A 688 -14.82 11.42 -12.62
CA TYR A 688 -14.94 11.01 -11.22
C TYR A 688 -13.60 11.00 -10.46
N LYS A 689 -12.45 10.95 -11.17
CA LYS A 689 -11.10 11.14 -10.60
C LYS A 689 -10.68 12.61 -10.59
N TYR A 690 -11.41 13.48 -11.29
CA TYR A 690 -11.07 14.91 -11.42
C TYR A 690 -10.96 15.67 -10.09
N PRO A 691 -11.81 15.43 -9.07
CA PRO A 691 -11.63 16.08 -7.76
C PRO A 691 -10.27 15.76 -7.13
N SER A 692 -9.84 14.50 -7.20
CA SER A 692 -8.52 14.08 -6.71
C SER A 692 -7.39 14.70 -7.54
N TRP A 693 -7.56 14.78 -8.87
CA TRP A 693 -6.57 15.42 -9.73
C TRP A 693 -6.47 16.92 -9.48
N TRP A 694 -7.59 17.60 -9.33
CA TRP A 694 -7.64 19.01 -8.97
C TRP A 694 -6.96 19.26 -7.62
N TRP A 695 -7.18 18.39 -6.63
CA TRP A 695 -6.51 18.43 -5.34
C TRP A 695 -4.99 18.29 -5.47
N THR A 696 -4.50 17.28 -6.20
CA THR A 696 -3.07 17.10 -6.46
C THR A 696 -2.47 18.31 -7.18
N LYS A 697 -3.06 18.72 -8.30
CA LYS A 697 -2.52 19.77 -9.17
C LYS A 697 -2.53 21.16 -8.52
N ASN A 698 -3.63 21.53 -7.86
CA ASN A 698 -3.84 22.92 -7.40
C ASN A 698 -3.52 23.12 -5.91
N LEU A 699 -3.68 22.08 -5.08
CA LEU A 699 -3.42 22.17 -3.65
C LEU A 699 -2.08 21.54 -3.27
N ASN A 700 -1.35 20.95 -4.23
CA ASN A 700 -0.13 20.18 -4.01
C ASN A 700 -0.33 19.10 -2.92
N GLY A 701 -1.57 18.58 -2.84
CA GLY A 701 -1.93 17.58 -1.85
C GLY A 701 -1.72 16.19 -2.42
N TRP A 702 -0.91 15.40 -1.72
CA TRP A 702 -0.73 13.99 -2.04
C TRP A 702 -1.85 13.21 -1.37
N PRO A 703 -2.59 12.35 -2.09
CA PRO A 703 -3.35 11.32 -1.42
C PRO A 703 -2.32 10.34 -0.84
N PHE A 704 -1.90 10.57 0.39
CA PHE A 704 -1.11 9.63 1.18
C PHE A 704 0.39 9.53 0.82
N SER A 705 0.77 9.04 -0.36
CA SER A 705 2.20 8.90 -0.77
C SER A 705 2.42 9.06 -2.27
N ALA A 706 3.69 9.03 -2.72
CA ALA A 706 4.03 9.11 -4.14
C ALA A 706 3.59 7.87 -4.93
N GLU A 707 3.64 6.70 -4.31
CA GLU A 707 3.17 5.43 -4.86
C GLU A 707 1.65 5.44 -5.02
N TRP A 708 0.92 5.93 -4.02
CA TRP A 708 -0.53 6.13 -4.12
C TRP A 708 -0.91 7.09 -5.24
N LEU A 709 -0.16 8.19 -5.37
CA LEU A 709 -0.38 9.15 -6.44
C LEU A 709 -0.18 8.50 -7.81
N SER A 710 0.91 7.73 -7.95
CA SER A 710 1.26 6.99 -9.17
C SER A 710 0.17 5.95 -9.48
N ALA A 711 -0.22 5.11 -8.54
CA ALA A 711 -1.29 4.13 -8.74
C ALA A 711 -2.65 4.76 -9.13
N MET A 712 -2.95 5.98 -8.66
CA MET A 712 -4.22 6.64 -8.97
C MET A 712 -4.27 7.22 -10.39
N PHE A 713 -3.11 7.64 -10.91
CA PHE A 713 -2.96 8.34 -12.20
C PHE A 713 -2.03 7.65 -13.19
N ASP A 714 -1.67 6.39 -12.93
CA ASP A 714 -0.95 5.59 -13.89
C ASP A 714 -1.90 5.16 -15.00
N TYR A 715 -1.53 5.54 -16.21
CA TYR A 715 -2.26 5.21 -17.42
C TYR A 715 -1.30 4.48 -18.35
N ASN A 716 -1.54 3.19 -18.52
CA ASN A 716 -0.79 2.31 -19.43
C ASN A 716 -1.19 2.53 -20.90
N VAL A 717 -1.14 3.79 -21.33
CA VAL A 717 -1.43 4.25 -22.69
C VAL A 717 -0.42 5.34 -23.08
N ALA A 718 -0.26 5.54 -24.38
CA ALA A 718 0.63 6.55 -24.91
C ALA A 718 0.20 7.98 -24.49
N PRO A 719 1.15 8.92 -24.30
CA PRO A 719 2.59 8.74 -24.43
C PRO A 719 3.20 7.90 -23.29
N PHE A 720 4.19 7.08 -23.63
CA PHE A 720 4.99 6.32 -22.66
C PHE A 720 6.23 7.13 -22.24
N PHE A 721 6.65 6.95 -21.00
CA PHE A 721 7.81 7.65 -20.42
C PHE A 721 8.81 6.68 -19.81
N GLN A 722 8.82 5.44 -20.29
CA GLN A 722 9.80 4.45 -19.90
C GLN A 722 11.18 4.83 -20.46
N SER A 723 12.23 4.46 -19.72
CA SER A 723 13.62 4.79 -19.99
C SER A 723 14.59 3.71 -19.53
N PHE A 724 15.78 3.72 -20.09
CA PHE A 724 16.92 2.93 -19.65
C PHE A 724 18.23 3.70 -19.91
N MET A 725 19.37 3.15 -19.51
CA MET A 725 20.65 3.84 -19.61
C MET A 725 21.74 3.00 -20.27
N GLU A 726 22.48 3.61 -21.19
CA GLU A 726 23.76 3.11 -21.69
C GLU A 726 24.89 3.75 -20.88
N ILE A 727 25.83 2.93 -20.40
CA ILE A 727 27.00 3.34 -19.63
C ILE A 727 28.23 3.08 -20.50
N LYS A 728 28.97 4.14 -20.83
CA LYS A 728 30.26 4.02 -21.53
C LYS A 728 31.39 4.21 -20.53
N VAL A 729 32.23 3.20 -20.40
CA VAL A 729 33.45 3.23 -19.59
C VAL A 729 34.62 3.54 -20.54
N GLU A 730 35.04 4.80 -20.56
CA GLU A 730 36.15 5.27 -21.40
C GLU A 730 37.44 5.31 -20.56
N GLN A 731 38.06 4.15 -20.38
CA GLN A 731 39.33 4.00 -19.68
C GLN A 731 40.44 4.84 -20.32
N SER A 732 40.43 4.97 -21.65
CA SER A 732 41.38 5.78 -22.41
C SER A 732 41.34 7.28 -22.05
N LYS A 733 40.15 7.76 -21.66
CA LYS A 733 39.89 9.17 -21.29
C LYS A 733 39.69 9.36 -19.78
N LYS A 734 39.79 8.29 -19.00
CA LYS A 734 39.55 8.26 -17.55
C LYS A 734 38.20 8.88 -17.16
N ARG A 735 37.12 8.45 -17.82
CA ARG A 735 35.77 8.94 -17.55
C ARG A 735 34.69 7.89 -17.80
N ILE A 736 33.54 8.11 -17.20
CA ILE A 736 32.29 7.40 -17.48
C ILE A 736 31.30 8.37 -18.11
N MET A 737 30.61 7.91 -19.15
CA MET A 737 29.46 8.60 -19.73
C MET A 737 28.18 7.82 -19.46
N LEU A 738 27.16 8.52 -18.96
CA LEU A 738 25.82 7.99 -18.73
C LEU A 738 24.86 8.60 -19.75
N ILE A 739 24.26 7.75 -20.58
CA ILE A 739 23.44 8.15 -21.73
C ILE A 739 22.03 7.57 -21.58
N PRO A 740 21.03 8.39 -21.25
CA PRO A 740 19.66 7.91 -21.08
C PRO A 740 18.92 7.82 -22.43
N TYR A 741 18.10 6.77 -22.55
CA TYR A 741 17.22 6.50 -23.68
C TYR A 741 15.76 6.41 -23.20
N SER A 742 14.83 6.80 -24.08
CA SER A 742 13.40 6.53 -23.96
C SER A 742 12.94 5.67 -25.14
N ASN A 743 11.64 5.40 -25.23
CA ASN A 743 11.02 4.82 -26.41
C ASN A 743 11.23 5.64 -27.70
N ASN A 744 11.54 6.94 -27.60
CA ASN A 744 11.83 7.81 -28.74
C ASN A 744 13.33 7.95 -29.06
N GLY A 745 14.19 7.13 -28.44
CA GLY A 745 15.65 7.22 -28.57
C GLY A 745 16.30 8.05 -27.45
N ARG A 746 17.49 8.59 -27.72
CA ARG A 746 18.27 9.36 -26.73
C ARG A 746 17.49 10.57 -26.21
N LEU A 747 17.45 10.73 -24.89
CA LEU A 747 16.77 11.87 -24.27
C LEU A 747 17.52 13.18 -24.52
N LYS A 748 16.77 14.28 -24.60
CA LYS A 748 17.24 15.65 -24.68
C LYS A 748 17.00 16.40 -23.38
N TRP A 749 17.71 17.50 -23.17
CA TRP A 749 17.49 18.35 -22.00
C TRP A 749 16.08 18.95 -21.92
N SER A 750 15.35 19.04 -23.04
CA SER A 750 13.94 19.44 -23.09
C SER A 750 12.98 18.39 -22.52
N ASP A 751 13.41 17.13 -22.47
CA ASP A 751 12.55 16.00 -22.07
C ASP A 751 12.52 15.86 -20.53
N ILE A 752 13.50 16.44 -19.84
CA ILE A 752 13.71 16.31 -18.39
C ILE A 752 13.51 17.64 -17.68
N THR A 753 13.22 17.59 -16.38
CA THR A 753 13.36 18.77 -15.50
C THR A 753 14.71 18.69 -14.82
N SER A 754 15.51 19.78 -14.83
CA SER A 754 16.84 19.78 -14.22
C SER A 754 17.20 21.14 -13.65
N THR A 755 17.97 21.17 -12.56
CA THR A 755 18.60 22.41 -12.09
C THR A 755 19.85 22.75 -12.89
N ALA A 756 20.30 24.00 -12.82
CA ALA A 756 21.48 24.47 -13.55
C ALA A 756 22.76 23.70 -13.19
N GLY A 757 22.89 23.19 -11.96
CA GLY A 757 24.06 22.41 -11.54
C GLY A 757 24.00 20.92 -11.92
N ALA A 758 22.85 20.41 -12.36
CA ALA A 758 22.70 19.04 -12.86
C ALA A 758 22.90 18.94 -14.38
N ARG A 759 23.18 20.07 -15.04
CA ARG A 759 23.30 20.23 -16.49
C ARG A 759 24.62 20.91 -16.87
N PRO A 760 25.24 20.56 -18.01
CA PRO A 760 26.38 21.31 -18.51
C PRO A 760 26.03 22.79 -18.74
N VAL A 761 26.95 23.70 -18.38
CA VAL A 761 26.73 25.16 -18.36
C VAL A 761 26.21 25.71 -19.71
N ASN A 762 26.65 25.12 -20.83
CA ASN A 762 26.33 25.59 -22.19
C ASN A 762 25.37 24.68 -22.95
N ALA A 763 24.72 23.71 -22.29
CA ALA A 763 23.79 22.84 -22.99
C ALA A 763 22.56 23.62 -23.48
N SER A 764 22.10 23.34 -24.70
CA SER A 764 20.83 23.78 -25.30
C SER A 764 19.72 22.77 -25.03
N PRO A 765 18.43 23.17 -24.88
CA PRO A 765 17.34 22.24 -24.60
C PRO A 765 17.24 21.08 -25.59
N ASN A 766 17.67 21.29 -26.84
CA ASN A 766 17.64 20.27 -27.88
C ASN A 766 18.86 19.33 -27.89
N ASP A 767 19.88 19.61 -27.07
CA ASP A 767 21.07 18.78 -26.99
C ASP A 767 20.73 17.46 -26.31
N LEU A 768 21.38 16.39 -26.77
CA LEU A 768 21.29 15.08 -26.16
C LEU A 768 21.91 15.09 -24.77
N ILE A 769 21.33 14.33 -23.85
CA ILE A 769 21.84 14.21 -22.49
C ILE A 769 23.05 13.27 -22.48
N GLU A 770 24.12 13.74 -21.85
CA GLU A 770 25.33 12.99 -21.53
C GLU A 770 25.84 13.48 -20.18
N TRP A 771 25.76 12.64 -19.14
CA TRP A 771 26.42 12.94 -17.87
C TRP A 771 27.81 12.33 -17.87
N ILE A 772 28.82 13.16 -17.61
CA ILE A 772 30.23 12.76 -17.63
C ILE A 772 30.79 12.84 -16.22
N ILE A 773 31.36 11.74 -15.74
CA ILE A 773 32.02 11.65 -14.44
C ILE A 773 33.45 11.17 -14.66
N ASN A 774 34.44 11.92 -14.18
CA ASN A 774 35.86 11.60 -14.38
C ASN A 774 36.40 10.72 -13.25
N PHE A 775 37.48 9.97 -13.54
CA PHE A 775 38.15 9.10 -12.57
C PHE A 775 38.83 9.85 -11.43
#